data_AF-A0A8T5RLD5-F1
#
_entry.id   AF-A0A8T5RLD5-F1
#
_cell.length_a   1.000
_cell.length_b   1.000
_cell.length_c   1.000
_cell.angle_alpha   90.00
_cell.angle_beta   90.00
_cell.angle_gamma   90.00
#
_symmetry.space_group_name_H-M   'P 1'
#
loop_
_entity.id
_entity.type
_entity.pdbx_description
1 polymer ?
#
loop_
_entity_poly.entity_id
_entity_poly.type
_entity_poly.pdbx_seq_one_letter_code
_entity_poly.pdbx_strand_id
1 'polypeptide(L)'
;MEVFLKRAEQPFKDKIGEEKTLVLFGNIKKATNEIPAKFRRTIGSEIPKYLFNLSRDLEDLSPEIIDAVLKHVLIFAISLKDLLNKDRNQVNQLLSKRSDNKTRNLSDMMLAFVEKAMNGKIMGDQASFEEILSFLFGSKTEITQFNDIELFIKRAEKNFALKIGEEKSHHYSEQIIQTFSKVDENLRDYFSSEASKFLFKFSQSVEKLVPETLNGMLNHTVLFTKSLANCNGKTSDQINQEITRRSKNRLHTLLDLFKALLDAVNENNLLGSSESLEDILTHLLGEEETRVQFSDVEAFLKRAEKKYAMIIGEDMIDMLIEELLESINQIPEQYREYLGSDLAKFLFKFSESASYHEPEKVELVFNGAIIFANSLIELNDLNNAEINQFIINRSNHKVRSLFDLFKAFLEKIEIRMPLSSDPNFDEILIHTLGRYDGPKVIDKGGLIHDLLAEYHEEIPLSKEHFSWAQAIAEIIPRFLEILPNPEGDRILDFLWESKFPEDQILEQYRERLAGIPREKEKSFMFRLLNLLTNQILLEEEKDKALTGALAFRILGTIFVEMFGGRNAQIRAIRLNQLLKDRQIANIEKKKDIDEHINKIVEEDLKAIQQRTMTINTIVPVLSKKGYFIKTYDIVTKDFPELIVKIITYRKEERLKDIGTEYKKSGLSGEIIPLVNGFLQKLDLATRFYKKYFEEMYSIAFDAQNNMLSLRKFFKFLVELSQNMDTIEFFENKIANTEHSIYISILKYLYTPLPEIFDITSLILDEQEYQRKIMKLDAYLSNQKLEQLQLEIKETEKKIKEYESFEDFDASQKITNLTKFLNRDKNELKYYDTMFKLLRESEKVSDILDSILQFSKKLLKFSNSLKKVHSSLPAALAENLGNLVEFDQEIDKIIKQLQEKSSSGILSPFEFREKKDAAELIKKELKSLSLDSEFTIHIKMLMKMSEVSIFQ
;
A
#
# COMPACT_ATOMS: atom_id res chain seq x y z
N MET A 1 -25.94 -10.19 -41.59
CA MET A 1 -24.82 -11.16 -41.62
C MET A 1 -25.19 -12.40 -42.43
N GLU A 2 -26.11 -13.25 -41.95
CA GLU A 2 -26.44 -14.52 -42.63
C GLU A 2 -26.96 -14.36 -44.06
N VAL A 3 -27.76 -13.30 -44.32
CA VAL A 3 -28.27 -13.01 -45.67
C VAL A 3 -27.15 -12.66 -46.66
N PHE A 4 -26.10 -11.96 -46.22
CA PHE A 4 -24.97 -11.59 -47.08
C PHE A 4 -24.06 -12.78 -47.35
N LEU A 5 -23.76 -13.60 -46.32
CA LEU A 5 -22.98 -14.83 -46.49
C LEU A 5 -23.69 -15.83 -47.41
N LYS A 6 -24.99 -16.10 -47.19
CA LYS A 6 -25.78 -17.00 -48.05
C LYS A 6 -25.86 -16.53 -49.51
N ARG A 7 -25.91 -15.22 -49.74
CA ARG A 7 -25.93 -14.67 -51.12
C ARG A 7 -24.54 -14.70 -51.77
N ALA A 8 -23.47 -14.66 -50.99
CA ALA A 8 -22.10 -14.74 -51.48
C ALA A 8 -21.67 -16.18 -51.79
N GLU A 9 -22.24 -17.19 -51.12
CA GLU A 9 -21.82 -18.60 -51.18
C GLU A 9 -21.81 -19.20 -52.60
N GLN A 10 -22.84 -18.97 -53.42
CA GLN A 10 -23.00 -19.68 -54.70
C GLN A 10 -21.83 -19.40 -55.69
N PRO A 11 -21.42 -18.14 -55.93
CA PRO A 11 -20.23 -17.84 -56.74
C PRO A 11 -18.93 -18.51 -56.25
N PHE A 12 -18.75 -18.67 -54.94
CA PHE A 12 -17.58 -19.38 -54.40
C PHE A 12 -17.69 -20.90 -54.62
N LYS A 13 -18.88 -21.49 -54.43
CA LYS A 13 -19.12 -22.92 -54.70
C LYS A 13 -18.76 -23.29 -56.13
N ASP A 14 -19.14 -22.43 -57.08
CA ASP A 14 -18.91 -22.65 -58.51
C ASP A 14 -17.40 -22.57 -58.88
N LYS A 15 -16.59 -21.84 -58.10
CA LYS A 15 -15.15 -21.63 -58.38
C LYS A 15 -14.20 -22.55 -57.61
N ILE A 16 -14.45 -22.82 -56.32
CA ILE A 16 -13.55 -23.61 -55.46
C ILE A 16 -14.17 -24.93 -54.94
N GLY A 17 -15.39 -25.23 -55.36
CA GLY A 17 -16.13 -26.44 -55.00
C GLY A 17 -17.03 -26.27 -53.79
N GLU A 18 -18.14 -27.01 -53.78
CA GLU A 18 -19.20 -26.86 -52.78
C GLU A 18 -18.74 -27.25 -51.37
N GLU A 19 -18.06 -28.39 -51.23
CA GLU A 19 -17.62 -28.91 -49.92
C GLU A 19 -16.64 -27.96 -49.24
N LYS A 20 -15.63 -27.46 -49.97
CA LYS A 20 -14.65 -26.51 -49.45
C LYS A 20 -15.28 -25.17 -49.07
N THR A 21 -16.19 -24.66 -49.92
CA THR A 21 -16.89 -23.39 -49.66
C THR A 21 -17.71 -23.48 -48.38
N LEU A 22 -18.49 -24.56 -48.21
CA LEU A 22 -19.33 -24.76 -47.03
C LEU A 22 -18.50 -24.85 -45.74
N VAL A 23 -17.36 -25.54 -45.77
CA VAL A 23 -16.46 -25.64 -44.61
C VAL A 23 -15.87 -24.28 -44.24
N LEU A 24 -15.33 -23.53 -45.21
CA LEU A 24 -14.72 -22.22 -44.96
C LEU A 24 -15.75 -21.18 -44.50
N PHE A 25 -16.90 -21.10 -45.15
CA PHE A 25 -17.97 -20.18 -44.75
C PHE A 25 -18.55 -20.53 -43.38
N GLY A 26 -18.70 -21.83 -43.07
CA GLY A 26 -19.12 -22.31 -41.75
C GLY A 26 -18.14 -21.89 -40.65
N ASN A 27 -16.83 -22.04 -40.90
CA ASN A 27 -15.79 -21.65 -39.96
C ASN A 27 -15.71 -20.12 -39.80
N ILE A 28 -15.82 -19.35 -40.88
CA ILE A 28 -15.85 -17.87 -40.81
C ILE A 28 -17.07 -17.40 -40.02
N LYS A 29 -18.23 -18.00 -40.23
CA LYS A 29 -19.45 -17.69 -39.48
C LYS A 29 -19.27 -17.96 -37.98
N LYS A 30 -18.67 -19.11 -37.63
CA LYS A 30 -18.37 -19.46 -36.23
C LYS A 30 -17.39 -18.46 -35.61
N ALA A 31 -16.27 -18.18 -36.28
CA ALA A 31 -15.26 -17.24 -35.80
C ALA A 31 -15.83 -15.82 -35.61
N THR A 32 -16.66 -15.34 -36.54
CA THR A 32 -17.31 -14.02 -36.45
C THR A 32 -18.25 -13.92 -35.24
N ASN A 33 -18.92 -15.01 -34.87
CA ASN A 33 -19.77 -15.11 -33.68
C ASN A 33 -18.98 -15.16 -32.37
N GLU A 34 -17.68 -15.43 -32.41
CA GLU A 34 -16.81 -15.50 -31.23
C GLU A 34 -16.01 -14.19 -31.04
N ILE A 35 -16.12 -13.23 -31.96
CA ILE A 35 -15.53 -11.88 -31.81
C ILE A 35 -16.13 -11.19 -30.56
N PRO A 36 -15.31 -10.55 -29.70
CA PRO A 36 -15.79 -9.84 -28.52
C PRO A 36 -16.87 -8.81 -28.86
N ALA A 37 -17.91 -8.72 -28.00
CA ALA A 37 -19.11 -7.91 -28.27
C ALA A 37 -18.80 -6.44 -28.63
N LYS A 38 -17.77 -5.87 -27.99
CA LYS A 38 -17.29 -4.51 -28.26
C LYS A 38 -16.77 -4.32 -29.69
N PHE A 39 -16.20 -5.32 -30.36
CA PHE A 39 -15.74 -5.17 -31.75
C PHE A 39 -16.77 -5.67 -32.77
N ARG A 40 -17.68 -6.55 -32.35
CA ARG A 40 -18.69 -7.17 -33.22
C ARG A 40 -19.58 -6.16 -33.97
N ARG A 41 -19.94 -5.03 -33.36
CA ARG A 41 -20.72 -3.96 -34.03
C ARG A 41 -19.96 -3.26 -35.16
N THR A 42 -18.62 -3.29 -35.15
CA THR A 42 -17.79 -2.54 -36.10
C THR A 42 -17.30 -3.44 -37.24
N ILE A 43 -16.78 -4.64 -36.92
CA ILE A 43 -16.17 -5.53 -37.93
C ILE A 43 -17.05 -6.74 -38.27
N GLY A 44 -17.94 -7.15 -37.37
CA GLY A 44 -18.77 -8.36 -37.55
C GLY A 44 -19.76 -8.27 -38.71
N SER A 45 -20.19 -7.05 -39.09
CA SER A 45 -20.99 -6.82 -40.29
C SER A 45 -20.17 -6.59 -41.55
N GLU A 46 -18.90 -6.21 -41.42
CA GLU A 46 -18.03 -5.85 -42.55
C GLU A 46 -17.43 -7.09 -43.22
N ILE A 47 -17.06 -8.12 -42.45
CA ILE A 47 -16.60 -9.41 -42.99
C ILE A 47 -17.61 -10.02 -43.99
N PRO A 48 -18.92 -10.17 -43.66
CA PRO A 48 -19.93 -10.62 -44.60
C PRO A 48 -20.13 -9.71 -45.83
N LYS A 49 -20.05 -8.39 -45.65
CA LYS A 49 -20.19 -7.43 -46.76
C LYS A 49 -19.01 -7.54 -47.72
N TYR A 50 -17.80 -7.67 -47.19
CA TYR A 50 -16.60 -7.88 -47.98
C TYR A 50 -16.70 -9.15 -48.83
N LEU A 51 -17.06 -10.29 -48.22
CA LEU A 51 -17.23 -11.55 -48.95
C LEU A 51 -18.32 -11.48 -50.03
N PHE A 52 -19.41 -10.77 -49.76
CA PHE A 52 -20.46 -10.54 -50.75
C PHE A 52 -20.01 -9.63 -51.90
N ASN A 53 -19.23 -8.59 -51.63
CA ASN A 53 -18.67 -7.76 -52.69
C ASN A 53 -17.67 -8.57 -53.52
N LEU A 54 -16.77 -9.32 -52.88
CA LEU A 54 -15.82 -10.19 -53.55
C LEU A 54 -16.52 -11.25 -54.42
N SER A 55 -17.66 -11.79 -53.97
CA SER A 55 -18.42 -12.79 -54.76
C SER A 55 -18.89 -12.29 -56.13
N ARG A 56 -18.94 -10.97 -56.34
CA ARG A 56 -19.36 -10.35 -57.60
C ARG A 56 -18.22 -10.25 -58.62
N ASP A 57 -16.98 -10.28 -58.15
CA ASP A 57 -15.76 -10.04 -58.93
C ASP A 57 -14.85 -11.29 -58.99
N LEU A 58 -15.42 -12.50 -58.81
CA LEU A 58 -14.65 -13.76 -58.76
C LEU A 58 -14.23 -14.30 -60.13
N GLU A 59 -14.80 -13.80 -61.23
CA GLU A 59 -14.52 -14.35 -62.56
C GLU A 59 -13.03 -14.23 -62.93
N ASP A 60 -12.41 -13.11 -62.55
CA ASP A 60 -11.01 -12.76 -62.85
C ASP A 60 -9.98 -13.37 -61.89
N LEU A 61 -10.42 -14.09 -60.85
CA LEU A 61 -9.54 -14.68 -59.82
C LEU A 61 -9.42 -16.20 -59.97
N SER A 62 -8.20 -16.73 -59.76
CA SER A 62 -7.95 -18.17 -59.78
C SER A 62 -8.51 -18.87 -58.52
N PRO A 63 -8.90 -20.15 -58.60
CA PRO A 63 -9.40 -20.91 -57.45
C PRO A 63 -8.44 -20.91 -56.24
N GLU A 64 -7.13 -20.91 -56.48
CA GLU A 64 -6.10 -20.88 -55.44
C GLU A 64 -6.07 -19.54 -54.71
N ILE A 65 -6.21 -18.43 -55.44
CA ILE A 65 -6.27 -17.09 -54.85
C ILE A 65 -7.55 -16.94 -54.02
N ILE A 66 -8.66 -17.48 -54.53
CA ILE A 66 -9.96 -17.45 -53.83
C ILE A 66 -9.87 -18.24 -52.51
N ASP A 67 -9.28 -19.44 -52.51
CA ASP A 67 -9.05 -20.24 -51.30
C ASP A 67 -8.14 -19.51 -50.29
N ALA A 68 -7.05 -18.90 -50.78
CA ALA A 68 -6.12 -18.13 -49.95
C ALA A 68 -6.81 -16.93 -49.28
N VAL A 69 -7.65 -16.19 -50.02
CA VAL A 69 -8.41 -15.05 -49.51
C VAL A 69 -9.39 -15.49 -48.41
N LEU A 70 -10.16 -16.56 -48.63
CA LEU A 70 -11.09 -17.07 -47.62
C LEU A 70 -10.38 -17.55 -46.36
N LYS A 71 -9.21 -18.18 -46.50
CA LYS A 71 -8.37 -18.55 -45.35
C LYS A 71 -7.86 -17.33 -44.58
N HIS A 72 -7.45 -16.26 -45.25
CA HIS A 72 -7.01 -15.04 -44.57
C HIS A 72 -8.15 -14.33 -43.84
N VAL A 73 -9.36 -14.32 -44.43
CA VAL A 73 -10.55 -13.82 -43.74
C VAL A 73 -10.86 -14.65 -42.50
N LEU A 74 -10.73 -15.98 -42.57
CA LEU A 74 -10.92 -16.87 -41.42
C LEU A 74 -9.88 -16.63 -40.32
N ILE A 75 -8.59 -16.60 -40.69
CA ILE A 75 -7.48 -16.34 -39.77
C ILE A 75 -7.68 -14.98 -39.07
N PHE A 76 -8.01 -13.94 -39.83
CA PHE A 76 -8.33 -12.63 -39.30
C PHE A 76 -9.48 -12.71 -38.28
N ALA A 77 -10.61 -13.33 -38.63
CA ALA A 77 -11.77 -13.43 -37.74
C ALA A 77 -11.46 -14.19 -36.43
N ILE A 78 -10.63 -15.25 -36.48
CA ILE A 78 -10.21 -16.03 -35.30
C ILE A 78 -9.32 -15.18 -34.39
N SER A 79 -8.36 -14.45 -34.97
CA SER A 79 -7.39 -13.63 -34.22
C SER A 79 -8.04 -12.54 -33.37
N LEU A 80 -9.23 -12.05 -33.76
CA LEU A 80 -9.92 -10.98 -33.03
C LEU A 80 -10.41 -11.40 -31.63
N LYS A 81 -10.40 -12.69 -31.29
CA LYS A 81 -10.63 -13.17 -29.92
C LYS A 81 -9.59 -12.64 -28.93
N ASP A 82 -8.36 -12.42 -29.39
CA ASP A 82 -7.24 -11.95 -28.56
C ASP A 82 -7.49 -10.53 -28.00
N LEU A 83 -8.48 -9.80 -28.54
CA LEU A 83 -8.80 -8.43 -28.16
C LEU A 83 -9.76 -8.33 -26.95
N LEU A 84 -10.05 -9.42 -26.25
CA LEU A 84 -10.96 -9.45 -25.09
C LEU A 84 -10.65 -8.36 -24.04
N ASN A 85 -9.38 -8.03 -23.80
CA ASN A 85 -8.95 -7.08 -22.77
C ASN A 85 -8.61 -5.67 -23.29
N LYS A 86 -8.73 -5.38 -24.60
CA LYS A 86 -8.39 -4.06 -25.18
C LYS A 86 -9.63 -3.28 -25.62
N ASP A 87 -9.70 -1.98 -25.39
CA ASP A 87 -10.81 -1.16 -25.89
C ASP A 87 -10.64 -0.77 -27.37
N ARG A 88 -11.67 -0.14 -27.96
CA ARG A 88 -11.65 0.24 -29.39
C ARG A 88 -10.60 1.28 -29.73
N ASN A 89 -10.38 2.25 -28.84
CA ASN A 89 -9.44 3.33 -29.07
C ASN A 89 -8.01 2.80 -29.00
N GLN A 90 -7.73 1.93 -28.04
CA GLN A 90 -6.46 1.23 -27.90
C GLN A 90 -6.12 0.39 -29.14
N VAL A 91 -7.11 -0.34 -29.68
CA VAL A 91 -6.90 -1.12 -30.92
C VAL A 91 -6.69 -0.21 -32.13
N ASN A 92 -7.50 0.84 -32.31
CA ASN A 92 -7.32 1.77 -33.43
C ASN A 92 -5.99 2.52 -33.37
N GLN A 93 -5.55 2.91 -32.17
CA GLN A 93 -4.23 3.51 -31.96
C GLN A 93 -3.11 2.52 -32.26
N LEU A 94 -3.25 1.26 -31.83
CA LEU A 94 -2.27 0.21 -32.12
C LEU A 94 -2.14 -0.05 -33.63
N LEU A 95 -3.26 -0.09 -34.36
CA LEU A 95 -3.27 -0.22 -35.83
C LEU A 95 -2.66 0.98 -36.52
N SER A 96 -3.05 2.19 -36.11
CA SER A 96 -2.53 3.44 -36.67
C SER A 96 -1.02 3.56 -36.43
N LYS A 97 -0.53 3.11 -35.27
CA LYS A 97 0.90 3.13 -34.94
C LYS A 97 1.70 2.04 -35.66
N ARG A 98 1.26 0.78 -35.65
CA ARG A 98 1.94 -0.36 -36.32
C ARG A 98 2.04 -0.18 -37.85
N SER A 99 1.11 0.54 -38.44
CA SER A 99 1.00 0.72 -39.89
C SER A 99 1.54 2.06 -40.40
N ASP A 100 2.10 2.92 -39.56
CA ASP A 100 2.42 4.32 -39.90
C ASP A 100 1.21 5.06 -40.51
N ASN A 101 0.05 4.96 -39.86
CA ASN A 101 -1.25 5.51 -40.24
C ASN A 101 -1.85 4.97 -41.55
N LYS A 102 -1.31 3.88 -42.12
CA LYS A 102 -1.87 3.24 -43.33
C LYS A 102 -3.17 2.48 -43.05
N THR A 103 -3.33 1.92 -41.85
CA THR A 103 -4.56 1.26 -41.40
C THR A 103 -5.02 1.88 -40.10
N ARG A 104 -6.23 2.46 -40.07
CA ARG A 104 -6.74 3.24 -38.93
C ARG A 104 -7.74 2.46 -38.07
N ASN A 105 -8.35 1.43 -38.66
CA ASN A 105 -9.34 0.59 -38.01
C ASN A 105 -9.21 -0.88 -38.46
N LEU A 106 -9.95 -1.78 -37.80
CA LEU A 106 -9.91 -3.22 -38.08
C LEU A 106 -10.35 -3.58 -39.50
N SER A 107 -11.22 -2.79 -40.13
CA SER A 107 -11.65 -3.03 -41.52
C SER A 107 -10.52 -2.72 -42.50
N ASP A 108 -9.77 -1.64 -42.27
CA ASP A 108 -8.59 -1.30 -43.08
C ASP A 108 -7.53 -2.40 -42.97
N MET A 109 -7.31 -2.94 -41.76
CA MET A 109 -6.39 -4.06 -41.53
C MET A 109 -6.85 -5.33 -42.26
N MET A 110 -8.15 -5.66 -42.20
CA MET A 110 -8.71 -6.80 -42.91
C MET A 110 -8.45 -6.69 -44.42
N LEU A 111 -8.72 -5.52 -45.00
CA LEU A 111 -8.51 -5.28 -46.44
C LEU A 111 -7.03 -5.44 -46.81
N ALA A 112 -6.12 -4.84 -46.04
CA ALA A 112 -4.69 -4.95 -46.27
C ALA A 112 -4.18 -6.40 -46.13
N PHE A 113 -4.74 -7.17 -45.20
CA PHE A 113 -4.37 -8.58 -44.99
C PHE A 113 -4.83 -9.46 -46.14
N VAL A 114 -6.04 -9.24 -46.63
CA VAL A 114 -6.57 -10.00 -47.76
C VAL A 114 -5.87 -9.60 -49.07
N GLU A 115 -5.48 -8.34 -49.24
CA GLU A 115 -4.71 -7.89 -50.40
C GLU A 115 -3.35 -8.61 -50.51
N LYS A 116 -2.73 -9.00 -49.39
CA LYS A 116 -1.52 -9.86 -49.42
C LYS A 116 -1.81 -11.25 -49.97
N ALA A 117 -2.95 -11.84 -49.60
CA ALA A 117 -3.40 -13.13 -50.12
C ALA A 117 -3.72 -13.06 -51.62
N MET A 118 -4.35 -11.96 -52.07
CA MET A 118 -4.58 -11.71 -53.51
C MET A 118 -3.28 -11.62 -54.29
N ASN A 119 -2.21 -11.12 -53.67
CA ASN A 119 -0.86 -11.05 -54.24
C ASN A 119 -0.01 -12.33 -53.99
N GLY A 120 -0.62 -13.44 -53.58
CA GLY A 120 0.02 -14.75 -53.43
C GLY A 120 0.85 -14.95 -52.16
N LYS A 121 0.80 -14.04 -51.18
CA LYS A 121 1.48 -14.20 -49.88
C LYS A 121 0.52 -14.78 -48.86
N ILE A 122 0.78 -16.02 -48.42
CA ILE A 122 -0.11 -16.79 -47.55
C ILE A 122 0.49 -16.94 -46.15
N MET A 123 -0.31 -16.66 -45.12
CA MET A 123 -0.01 -16.92 -43.71
C MET A 123 -0.56 -18.30 -43.27
N GLY A 124 0.10 -18.97 -42.32
CA GLY A 124 -0.28 -20.31 -41.83
C GLY A 124 -1.63 -20.36 -41.08
N ASP A 125 -2.16 -21.58 -40.88
CA ASP A 125 -3.56 -21.83 -40.47
C ASP A 125 -3.96 -21.34 -39.06
N GLN A 126 -3.01 -20.91 -38.23
CA GLN A 126 -3.26 -20.28 -36.93
C GLN A 126 -2.35 -19.07 -36.75
N ALA A 127 -2.95 -17.90 -36.63
CA ALA A 127 -2.25 -16.66 -36.32
C ALA A 127 -3.01 -15.87 -35.26
N SER A 128 -2.29 -15.46 -34.23
CA SER A 128 -2.71 -14.45 -33.25
C SER A 128 -2.81 -13.07 -33.90
N PHE A 129 -3.50 -12.15 -33.24
CA PHE A 129 -3.68 -10.79 -33.75
C PHE A 129 -2.34 -10.08 -34.01
N GLU A 130 -1.34 -10.32 -33.15
CA GLU A 130 -0.02 -9.70 -33.25
C GLU A 130 0.83 -10.31 -34.38
N GLU A 131 0.65 -11.60 -34.66
CA GLU A 131 1.32 -12.25 -35.79
C GLU A 131 0.79 -11.71 -37.12
N ILE A 132 -0.52 -11.43 -37.24
CA ILE A 132 -1.07 -10.80 -38.45
C ILE A 132 -0.46 -9.41 -38.66
N LEU A 133 -0.31 -8.62 -37.59
CA LEU A 133 0.34 -7.31 -37.66
C LEU A 133 1.80 -7.40 -38.06
N SER A 134 2.52 -8.39 -37.51
CA SER A 134 3.92 -8.64 -37.86
C SER A 134 4.07 -9.12 -39.30
N PHE A 135 3.12 -9.92 -39.81
CA PHE A 135 3.08 -10.35 -41.21
C PHE A 135 2.82 -9.18 -42.17
N LEU A 136 1.92 -8.27 -41.80
CA LEU A 136 1.56 -7.10 -42.61
C LEU A 136 2.66 -6.04 -42.65
N PHE A 137 3.24 -5.73 -41.49
CA PHE A 137 4.06 -4.54 -41.29
C PHE A 137 5.50 -4.84 -40.82
N GLY A 138 5.86 -6.10 -40.59
CA GLY A 138 7.17 -6.56 -40.14
C GLY A 138 7.31 -6.71 -38.62
N SER A 139 8.23 -7.58 -38.19
CA SER A 139 8.65 -7.72 -36.78
C SER A 139 9.72 -6.68 -36.44
N LYS A 140 9.30 -5.51 -35.95
CA LYS A 140 10.16 -4.63 -35.14
C LYS A 140 9.68 -4.62 -33.70
N THR A 141 10.67 -4.79 -32.81
CA THR A 141 10.79 -4.49 -31.36
C THR A 141 9.52 -4.01 -30.66
N GLU A 142 9.24 -4.58 -29.48
CA GLU A 142 8.27 -4.09 -28.50
C GLU A 142 8.04 -2.59 -28.65
N ILE A 143 6.93 -2.23 -29.28
CA ILE A 143 6.55 -0.84 -29.43
C ILE A 143 5.91 -0.49 -28.10
N THR A 144 6.72 0.01 -27.17
CA THR A 144 6.25 0.88 -26.10
C THR A 144 5.30 1.87 -26.72
N GLN A 145 4.05 1.89 -26.24
CA GLN A 145 3.06 2.85 -26.67
C GLN A 145 3.65 4.25 -26.49
N PHE A 146 4.11 4.88 -27.57
CA PHE A 146 4.61 6.24 -27.42
C PHE A 146 3.44 7.14 -27.02
N ASN A 147 3.51 7.74 -25.83
CA ASN A 147 2.57 8.80 -25.44
C ASN A 147 2.77 10.02 -26.38
N ASP A 148 1.86 11.00 -26.35
CA ASP A 148 1.97 12.17 -27.24
C ASP A 148 3.31 12.92 -27.06
N ILE A 149 3.88 12.89 -25.85
CA ILE A 149 5.18 13.48 -25.49
C ILE A 149 6.32 12.80 -26.27
N GLU A 150 6.36 11.47 -26.27
CA GLU A 150 7.36 10.67 -26.98
C GLU A 150 7.26 10.84 -28.50
N LEU A 151 6.04 11.00 -29.02
CA LEU A 151 5.82 11.26 -30.45
C LEU A 151 6.35 12.64 -30.88
N PHE A 152 6.19 13.68 -30.07
CA PHE A 152 6.77 15.00 -30.36
C PHE A 152 8.31 14.96 -30.31
N ILE A 153 8.90 14.26 -29.34
CA ILE A 153 10.36 14.14 -29.21
C ILE A 153 10.94 13.33 -30.36
N LYS A 154 10.34 12.19 -30.74
CA LYS A 154 10.80 11.38 -31.88
C LYS A 154 10.64 12.10 -33.23
N ARG A 155 9.69 13.03 -33.36
CA ARG A 155 9.59 13.90 -34.53
C ARG A 155 10.66 14.98 -34.53
N ALA A 156 10.99 15.53 -33.36
CA ALA A 156 12.08 16.48 -33.19
C ALA A 156 13.45 15.84 -33.51
N GLU A 157 13.64 14.57 -33.14
CA GLU A 157 14.83 13.75 -33.43
C GLU A 157 15.24 13.83 -34.91
N LYS A 158 14.29 13.68 -35.83
CA LYS A 158 14.59 13.73 -37.27
C LYS A 158 15.19 15.07 -37.70
N ASN A 159 14.74 16.17 -37.11
CA ASN A 159 15.23 17.51 -37.43
C ASN A 159 16.57 17.80 -36.75
N PHE A 160 16.80 17.30 -35.54
CA PHE A 160 18.09 17.41 -34.86
C PHE A 160 19.17 16.57 -35.55
N ALA A 161 18.81 15.36 -36.03
CA ALA A 161 19.71 14.46 -36.74
C ALA A 161 20.33 15.10 -38.00
N LEU A 162 19.60 15.99 -38.69
CA LEU A 162 20.12 16.75 -39.84
C LEU A 162 21.34 17.62 -39.47
N LYS A 163 21.56 17.92 -38.19
CA LYS A 163 22.58 18.86 -37.73
C LYS A 163 23.65 18.27 -36.82
N ILE A 164 23.28 17.31 -35.97
CA ILE A 164 24.21 16.66 -35.01
C ILE A 164 24.45 15.17 -35.29
N GLY A 165 23.86 14.63 -36.36
CA GLY A 165 23.96 13.23 -36.75
C GLY A 165 22.92 12.34 -36.08
N GLU A 166 22.58 11.22 -36.74
CA GLU A 166 21.53 10.30 -36.31
C GLU A 166 21.81 9.67 -34.93
N GLU A 167 23.04 9.19 -34.68
CA GLU A 167 23.39 8.54 -33.42
C GLU A 167 23.25 9.47 -32.20
N LYS A 168 23.79 10.69 -32.29
CA LYS A 168 23.72 11.67 -31.20
C LYS A 168 22.30 12.15 -30.97
N SER A 169 21.58 12.43 -32.04
CA SER A 169 20.19 12.85 -31.96
C SER A 169 19.32 11.77 -31.31
N HIS A 170 19.51 10.51 -31.71
CA HIS A 170 18.79 9.37 -31.15
C HIS A 170 19.06 9.23 -29.65
N HIS A 171 20.34 9.31 -29.25
CA HIS A 171 20.74 9.25 -27.85
C HIS A 171 20.07 10.34 -26.99
N TYR A 172 20.02 11.58 -27.49
CA TYR A 172 19.35 12.68 -26.79
C TYR A 172 17.85 12.46 -26.69
N SER A 173 17.20 12.01 -27.76
CA SER A 173 15.76 11.74 -27.73
C SER A 173 15.40 10.64 -26.74
N GLU A 174 16.20 9.56 -26.65
CA GLU A 174 15.99 8.53 -25.63
C GLU A 174 16.19 9.04 -24.21
N GLN A 175 17.24 9.84 -23.97
CA GLN A 175 17.49 10.41 -22.64
C GLN A 175 16.39 11.38 -22.21
N ILE A 176 15.88 12.23 -23.11
CA ILE A 176 14.77 13.15 -22.79
C ILE A 176 13.50 12.36 -22.45
N ILE A 177 13.19 11.32 -23.22
CA ILE A 177 12.04 10.44 -22.94
C ILE A 177 12.17 9.76 -21.58
N GLN A 178 13.34 9.17 -21.29
CA GLN A 178 13.61 8.50 -20.02
C GLN A 178 13.62 9.43 -18.81
N THR A 179 13.90 10.72 -19.00
CA THR A 179 13.91 11.70 -17.91
C THR A 179 12.54 12.30 -17.66
N PHE A 180 11.73 12.53 -18.71
CA PHE A 180 10.33 12.90 -18.55
C PHE A 180 9.49 11.84 -17.81
N SER A 181 9.78 10.55 -18.00
CA SER A 181 9.08 9.49 -17.24
C SER A 181 9.42 9.46 -15.75
N LYS A 182 10.51 10.13 -15.34
CA LYS A 182 10.99 10.22 -13.95
C LYS A 182 10.60 11.53 -13.26
N VAL A 183 9.96 12.47 -13.95
CA VAL A 183 9.45 13.71 -13.34
C VAL A 183 8.33 13.36 -12.36
N ASP A 184 8.27 14.09 -11.24
CA ASP A 184 7.21 13.96 -10.22
C ASP A 184 5.81 13.93 -10.86
N GLU A 185 4.95 12.99 -10.44
CA GLU A 185 3.65 12.74 -11.07
C GLU A 185 2.76 13.99 -11.09
N ASN A 186 2.90 14.89 -10.12
CA ASN A 186 2.12 16.12 -10.03
C ASN A 186 2.50 17.17 -11.10
N LEU A 187 3.69 17.07 -11.67
CA LEU A 187 4.21 17.99 -12.70
C LEU A 187 4.26 17.34 -14.09
N ARG A 188 4.31 16.00 -14.13
CA ARG A 188 4.59 15.19 -15.32
C ARG A 188 3.64 15.48 -16.47
N ASP A 189 2.33 15.49 -16.25
CA ASP A 189 1.36 15.50 -17.36
C ASP A 189 1.28 16.85 -18.08
N TYR A 190 1.31 17.97 -17.35
CA TYR A 190 1.25 19.32 -17.94
C TYR A 190 2.61 19.75 -18.52
N PHE A 191 3.69 19.65 -17.73
CA PHE A 191 5.00 20.14 -18.15
C PHE A 191 5.58 19.32 -19.31
N SER A 192 5.53 17.98 -19.23
CA SER A 192 6.11 17.13 -20.29
C SER A 192 5.39 17.31 -21.62
N SER A 193 4.07 17.55 -21.60
CA SER A 193 3.26 17.85 -22.79
C SER A 193 3.66 19.16 -23.45
N GLU A 194 3.81 20.23 -22.67
CA GLU A 194 4.18 21.54 -23.23
C GLU A 194 5.67 21.63 -23.61
N ALA A 195 6.56 21.03 -22.84
CA ALA A 195 7.99 20.98 -23.15
C ALA A 195 8.28 20.16 -24.42
N SER A 196 7.61 19.02 -24.61
CA SER A 196 7.77 18.22 -25.84
C SER A 196 7.24 18.94 -27.09
N LYS A 197 6.08 19.62 -27.00
CA LYS A 197 5.59 20.49 -28.07
C LYS A 197 6.55 21.63 -28.37
N PHE A 198 7.12 22.25 -27.34
CA PHE A 198 8.12 23.30 -27.49
C PHE A 198 9.37 22.77 -28.21
N LEU A 199 9.94 21.65 -27.77
CA LEU A 199 11.11 21.02 -28.40
C LEU A 199 10.83 20.65 -29.86
N PHE A 200 9.64 20.15 -30.18
CA PHE A 200 9.24 19.91 -31.56
C PHE A 200 9.18 21.20 -32.38
N LYS A 201 8.54 22.26 -31.87
CA LYS A 201 8.48 23.56 -32.56
C LYS A 201 9.88 24.17 -32.74
N PHE A 202 10.71 24.09 -31.70
CA PHE A 202 12.11 24.50 -31.74
C PHE A 202 12.88 23.72 -32.81
N SER A 203 12.65 22.40 -32.91
CA SER A 203 13.31 21.53 -33.90
C SER A 203 13.08 21.97 -35.36
N GLN A 204 11.95 22.62 -35.65
CA GLN A 204 11.62 23.13 -36.98
C GLN A 204 12.47 24.35 -37.39
N SER A 205 13.16 24.99 -36.44
CA SER A 205 13.99 26.17 -36.65
C SER A 205 15.51 25.92 -36.50
N VAL A 206 15.91 24.65 -36.39
CA VAL A 206 17.27 24.20 -36.07
C VAL A 206 18.30 24.59 -37.14
N GLU A 207 17.89 24.83 -38.38
CA GLU A 207 18.78 25.26 -39.47
C GLU A 207 19.58 26.53 -39.15
N LYS A 208 19.10 27.39 -38.23
CA LYS A 208 19.75 28.65 -37.86
C LYS A 208 20.83 28.55 -36.77
N LEU A 209 20.93 27.43 -36.05
CA LEU A 209 21.83 27.27 -34.89
C LEU A 209 23.19 26.66 -35.24
N VAL A 210 24.22 26.80 -34.42
CA VAL A 210 25.49 26.06 -34.62
C VAL A 210 25.35 24.66 -33.97
N PRO A 211 25.95 23.58 -34.52
CA PRO A 211 25.82 22.23 -33.95
C PRO A 211 26.23 22.14 -32.46
N GLU A 212 27.22 22.93 -32.05
CA GLU A 212 27.67 23.02 -30.65
C GLU A 212 26.59 23.59 -29.73
N THR A 213 25.94 24.69 -30.14
CA THR A 213 24.81 25.29 -29.42
C THR A 213 23.63 24.32 -29.32
N LEU A 214 23.33 23.57 -30.39
CA LEU A 214 22.27 22.56 -30.37
C LEU A 214 22.57 21.42 -29.38
N ASN A 215 23.81 20.93 -29.35
CA ASN A 215 24.22 19.92 -28.36
C ASN A 215 24.13 20.48 -26.92
N GLY A 216 24.52 21.74 -26.72
CA GLY A 216 24.35 22.44 -25.45
C GLY A 216 22.88 22.44 -25.01
N MET A 217 21.97 22.83 -25.90
CA MET A 217 20.53 22.91 -25.60
C MET A 217 19.90 21.55 -25.28
N LEU A 218 20.27 20.50 -26.02
CA LEU A 218 19.79 19.15 -25.75
C LEU A 218 20.33 18.60 -24.42
N ASN A 219 21.61 18.87 -24.10
CA ASN A 219 22.18 18.56 -22.79
C ASN A 219 21.42 19.27 -21.65
N HIS A 220 21.13 20.57 -21.81
CA HIS A 220 20.43 21.36 -20.81
C HIS A 220 18.96 20.99 -20.67
N THR A 221 18.34 20.49 -21.75
CA THR A 221 17.02 19.88 -21.69
C THR A 221 17.03 18.65 -20.78
N VAL A 222 18.00 17.75 -20.97
CA VAL A 222 18.16 16.54 -20.13
C VAL A 222 18.50 16.90 -18.67
N LEU A 223 19.31 17.94 -18.45
CA LEU A 223 19.61 18.43 -17.10
C LEU A 223 18.36 18.96 -16.40
N PHE A 224 17.58 19.80 -17.07
CA PHE A 224 16.36 20.38 -16.50
C PHE A 224 15.34 19.31 -16.10
N THR A 225 15.13 18.31 -16.97
CA THR A 225 14.16 17.25 -16.71
C THR A 225 14.60 16.31 -15.59
N LYS A 226 15.90 16.04 -15.44
CA LYS A 226 16.44 15.30 -14.30
C LYS A 226 16.24 16.04 -12.98
N SER A 227 16.47 17.35 -12.96
CA SER A 227 16.28 18.18 -11.77
C SER A 227 14.82 18.22 -11.30
N LEU A 228 13.85 17.97 -12.19
CA LEU A 228 12.44 17.86 -11.86
C LEU A 228 12.01 16.49 -11.31
N ALA A 229 12.91 15.51 -11.26
CA ALA A 229 12.64 14.23 -10.61
C ALA A 229 12.63 14.35 -9.07
N ASN A 230 13.23 15.41 -8.52
CA ASN A 230 13.26 15.67 -7.09
C ASN A 230 12.95 17.15 -6.79
N CYS A 231 11.66 17.47 -6.71
CA CYS A 231 11.16 18.81 -6.37
C CYS A 231 10.99 19.03 -4.85
N ASN A 232 11.55 18.16 -3.99
CA ASN A 232 11.42 18.23 -2.52
C ASN A 232 9.97 18.35 -2.01
N GLY A 233 8.99 17.77 -2.73
CA GLY A 233 7.57 17.81 -2.38
C GLY A 233 6.85 19.14 -2.66
N LYS A 234 7.48 20.12 -3.32
CA LYS A 234 6.84 21.37 -3.73
C LYS A 234 5.81 21.14 -4.85
N THR A 235 4.64 21.76 -4.75
CA THR A 235 3.61 21.71 -5.80
C THR A 235 3.95 22.61 -6.98
N SER A 236 3.29 22.41 -8.14
CA SER A 236 3.42 23.28 -9.32
C SER A 236 3.23 24.76 -8.98
N ASP A 237 2.24 25.07 -8.14
CA ASP A 237 1.93 26.45 -7.78
C ASP A 237 3.01 27.06 -6.89
N GLN A 238 3.56 26.30 -5.94
CA GLN A 238 4.67 26.74 -5.10
C GLN A 238 5.94 27.01 -5.93
N ILE A 239 6.23 26.14 -6.90
CA ILE A 239 7.35 26.31 -7.82
C ILE A 239 7.14 27.54 -8.71
N ASN A 240 5.94 27.73 -9.27
CA ASN A 240 5.62 28.88 -10.12
C ASN A 240 5.67 30.20 -9.33
N GLN A 241 5.24 30.21 -8.07
CA GLN A 241 5.37 31.36 -7.17
C GLN A 241 6.84 31.70 -6.91
N GLU A 242 7.68 30.70 -6.70
CA GLU A 242 9.11 30.89 -6.49
C GLU A 242 9.83 31.43 -7.73
N ILE A 243 9.49 30.91 -8.92
CA ILE A 243 9.96 31.43 -10.21
C ILE A 243 9.54 32.89 -10.40
N THR A 244 8.26 33.19 -10.15
CA THR A 244 7.70 34.54 -10.26
C THR A 244 8.41 35.52 -9.33
N ARG A 245 8.65 35.09 -8.10
CA ARG A 245 9.34 35.86 -7.06
C ARG A 245 10.80 36.14 -7.43
N ARG A 246 11.61 35.11 -7.71
CA ARG A 246 13.05 35.27 -8.01
C ARG A 246 13.32 35.98 -9.32
N SER A 247 12.47 35.76 -10.33
CA SER A 247 12.58 36.44 -11.62
C SER A 247 12.09 37.89 -11.59
N LYS A 248 11.59 38.40 -10.45
CA LYS A 248 10.97 39.73 -10.31
C LYS A 248 9.83 39.94 -11.31
N ASN A 249 8.91 38.97 -11.39
CA ASN A 249 7.77 38.92 -12.31
C ASN A 249 8.16 38.88 -13.81
N ARG A 250 9.34 38.37 -14.18
CA ARG A 250 9.73 38.20 -15.59
C ARG A 250 9.35 36.82 -16.14
N LEU A 251 9.39 35.80 -15.30
CA LEU A 251 9.01 34.42 -15.61
C LEU A 251 7.85 34.05 -14.68
N HIS A 252 6.86 33.31 -15.17
CA HIS A 252 5.65 33.02 -14.37
C HIS A 252 5.41 31.53 -14.18
N THR A 253 5.95 30.71 -15.09
CA THR A 253 5.72 29.27 -15.08
C THR A 253 7.02 28.50 -15.18
N LEU A 254 6.98 27.23 -14.77
CA LEU A 254 8.07 26.28 -14.97
C LEU A 254 8.50 26.14 -16.44
N LEU A 255 7.55 26.28 -17.38
CA LEU A 255 7.86 26.28 -18.81
C LEU A 255 8.62 27.55 -19.24
N ASP A 256 8.36 28.70 -18.61
CA ASP A 256 9.10 29.93 -18.89
C ASP A 256 10.53 29.84 -18.36
N LEU A 257 10.73 29.22 -17.19
CA LEU A 257 12.06 28.90 -16.67
C LEU A 257 12.81 27.94 -17.60
N PHE A 258 12.14 26.90 -18.11
CA PHE A 258 12.72 25.97 -19.08
C PHE A 258 13.18 26.68 -20.36
N LYS A 259 12.37 27.60 -20.91
CA LYS A 259 12.75 28.41 -22.08
C LYS A 259 13.93 29.32 -21.78
N ALA A 260 13.90 30.00 -20.62
CA ALA A 260 14.99 30.88 -20.19
C ALA A 260 16.33 30.12 -20.06
N LEU A 261 16.31 28.87 -19.59
CA LEU A 261 17.52 28.03 -19.57
C LEU A 261 18.07 27.78 -20.98
N LEU A 262 17.20 27.45 -21.93
CA LEU A 262 17.62 27.19 -23.30
C LEU A 262 18.08 28.47 -24.01
N ASP A 263 17.48 29.61 -23.70
CA ASP A 263 17.92 30.91 -24.21
C ASP A 263 19.30 31.31 -23.62
N ALA A 264 19.57 31.02 -22.35
CA ALA A 264 20.90 31.23 -21.74
C ALA A 264 22.00 30.40 -22.46
N VAL A 265 21.68 29.22 -22.96
CA VAL A 265 22.59 28.41 -23.79
C VAL A 265 22.89 29.08 -25.14
N ASN A 266 21.92 29.79 -25.74
CA ASN A 266 22.18 30.59 -26.95
C ASN A 266 23.19 31.72 -26.67
N GLU A 267 23.23 32.22 -25.44
CA GLU A 267 24.13 33.27 -24.98
C GLU A 267 25.48 32.72 -24.45
N ASN A 268 25.76 31.42 -24.67
CA ASN A 268 26.95 30.69 -24.19
C ASN A 268 27.08 30.60 -22.65
N ASN A 269 25.99 30.74 -21.90
CA ASN A 269 25.96 30.52 -20.46
C ASN A 269 25.53 29.07 -20.17
N LEU A 270 26.50 28.16 -20.06
CA LEU A 270 26.27 26.71 -19.86
C LEU A 270 26.34 26.34 -18.37
N LEU A 271 25.34 25.60 -17.91
CA LEU A 271 25.29 24.92 -16.63
C LEU A 271 25.99 23.55 -16.72
N GLY A 272 26.99 23.30 -15.86
CA GLY A 272 27.80 22.09 -15.90
C GLY A 272 27.07 20.82 -15.42
N SER A 273 26.52 20.85 -14.21
CA SER A 273 25.75 19.75 -13.63
C SER A 273 24.70 20.30 -12.68
N SER A 274 23.56 19.63 -12.60
CA SER A 274 22.42 20.02 -11.78
C SER A 274 21.81 18.79 -11.15
N GLU A 275 21.66 18.77 -9.83
CA GLU A 275 21.04 17.67 -9.09
C GLU A 275 19.61 18.02 -8.65
N SER A 276 19.27 19.32 -8.62
CA SER A 276 17.99 19.82 -8.16
C SER A 276 17.47 20.99 -8.99
N LEU A 277 16.17 21.30 -8.87
CA LEU A 277 15.57 22.49 -9.50
C LEU A 277 16.17 23.80 -8.95
N GLU A 278 16.67 23.77 -7.71
CA GLU A 278 17.28 24.90 -7.02
C GLU A 278 18.58 25.35 -7.69
N ASP A 279 19.39 24.41 -8.19
CA ASP A 279 20.63 24.70 -8.91
C ASP A 279 20.36 25.49 -10.20
N ILE A 280 19.24 25.17 -10.88
CA ILE A 280 18.82 25.82 -12.12
C ILE A 280 18.28 27.23 -11.82
N LEU A 281 17.48 27.37 -10.77
CA LEU A 281 16.99 28.67 -10.31
C LEU A 281 18.16 29.57 -9.94
N THR A 282 19.14 29.03 -9.21
CA THR A 282 20.35 29.74 -8.80
C THR A 282 21.19 30.17 -10.00
N HIS A 283 21.38 29.28 -10.97
CA HIS A 283 22.17 29.59 -12.16
C HIS A 283 21.55 30.69 -13.04
N LEU A 284 20.22 30.67 -13.23
CA LEU A 284 19.54 31.62 -14.11
C LEU A 284 19.12 32.92 -13.44
N LEU A 285 18.73 32.84 -12.17
CA LEU A 285 18.09 33.94 -11.44
C LEU A 285 18.96 34.44 -10.28
N GLY A 286 20.11 33.80 -10.02
CA GLY A 286 20.98 34.05 -8.86
C GLY A 286 20.58 33.23 -7.64
N GLU A 287 21.50 33.09 -6.68
CA GLU A 287 21.18 32.50 -5.38
C GLU A 287 19.95 33.19 -4.80
N GLU A 288 19.11 32.44 -4.09
CA GLU A 288 18.08 33.07 -3.30
C GLU A 288 18.76 33.93 -2.25
N GLU A 289 18.90 35.23 -2.53
CA GLU A 289 19.07 36.20 -1.46
C GLU A 289 17.93 35.93 -0.50
N THR A 290 18.25 35.38 0.68
CA THR A 290 17.30 35.09 1.77
C THR A 290 16.45 36.31 2.12
N ARG A 291 16.86 37.50 1.65
CA ARG A 291 16.16 38.78 1.70
C ARG A 291 14.95 38.91 0.75
N VAL A 292 14.83 38.20 -0.37
CA VAL A 292 13.79 38.44 -1.41
C VAL A 292 12.54 37.57 -1.22
N GLN A 293 12.12 37.33 0.01
CA GLN A 293 10.81 36.73 0.33
C GLN A 293 9.78 37.79 0.78
N PHE A 294 10.13 39.09 0.71
CA PHE A 294 9.40 40.19 1.34
C PHE A 294 9.09 41.38 0.42
N SER A 295 8.58 41.12 -0.81
CA SER A 295 8.42 42.17 -1.83
C SER A 295 7.57 43.39 -1.43
N ASP A 296 6.61 43.24 -0.51
CA ASP A 296 5.84 44.38 0.02
C ASP A 296 6.46 44.98 1.30
N VAL A 297 6.98 44.15 2.21
CA VAL A 297 7.52 44.58 3.52
C VAL A 297 8.80 45.39 3.35
N GLU A 298 9.76 44.89 2.58
CA GLU A 298 11.01 45.59 2.29
C GLU A 298 10.75 46.88 1.50
N ALA A 299 9.80 46.85 0.55
CA ALA A 299 9.42 48.03 -0.21
C ALA A 299 8.78 49.12 0.66
N PHE A 300 7.96 48.76 1.66
CA PHE A 300 7.41 49.72 2.63
C PHE A 300 8.51 50.31 3.54
N LEU A 301 9.43 49.47 4.04
CA LEU A 301 10.52 49.91 4.92
C LEU A 301 11.54 50.78 4.17
N LYS A 302 11.98 50.40 2.97
CA LYS A 302 12.88 51.21 2.12
C LYS A 302 12.27 52.53 1.67
N ARG A 303 10.95 52.61 1.52
CA ARG A 303 10.27 53.90 1.27
C ARG A 303 10.23 54.79 2.53
N ALA A 304 10.21 54.20 3.71
CA ALA A 304 10.23 54.91 4.99
C ALA A 304 11.65 55.33 5.42
N GLU A 305 12.66 54.54 5.05
CA GLU A 305 14.10 54.72 5.34
C GLU A 305 14.57 56.16 5.11
N LYS A 306 14.29 56.74 3.94
CA LYS A 306 14.69 58.13 3.62
C LYS A 306 14.14 59.18 4.58
N LYS A 307 12.97 58.96 5.18
CA LYS A 307 12.36 59.89 6.14
C LYS A 307 12.94 59.72 7.54
N TYR A 308 13.28 58.50 7.91
CA TYR A 308 13.90 58.20 9.20
C TYR A 308 15.39 58.51 9.24
N ALA A 309 16.10 58.34 8.12
CA ALA A 309 17.50 58.73 7.95
C ALA A 309 17.74 60.21 8.27
N MET A 310 16.76 61.08 7.98
CA MET A 310 16.80 62.50 8.32
C MET A 310 16.71 62.80 9.82
N ILE A 311 16.34 61.81 10.65
CA ILE A 311 16.07 61.97 12.08
C ILE A 311 17.14 61.27 12.92
N ILE A 312 17.41 59.99 12.64
CA ILE A 312 18.35 59.16 13.42
C ILE A 312 19.68 58.87 12.69
N GLY A 313 19.83 59.31 11.44
CA GLY A 313 21.02 59.10 10.60
C GLY A 313 20.92 57.87 9.70
N GLU A 314 21.56 57.92 8.52
CA GLU A 314 21.56 56.84 7.50
C GLU A 314 22.13 55.52 8.06
N ASP A 315 23.31 55.55 8.69
CA ASP A 315 23.96 54.33 9.19
C ASP A 315 23.11 53.60 10.25
N MET A 316 22.42 54.35 11.12
CA MET A 316 21.64 53.78 12.20
C MET A 316 20.29 53.23 11.73
N ILE A 317 19.60 53.94 10.84
CA ILE A 317 18.34 53.43 10.29
C ILE A 317 18.57 52.21 9.40
N ASP A 318 19.66 52.20 8.63
CA ASP A 318 20.01 51.05 7.78
C ASP A 318 20.23 49.80 8.65
N MET A 319 20.98 49.94 9.76
CA MET A 319 21.18 48.87 10.73
C MET A 319 19.85 48.36 11.32
N LEU A 320 18.98 49.27 11.80
CA LEU A 320 17.70 48.90 12.41
C LEU A 320 16.73 48.26 11.41
N ILE A 321 16.73 48.71 10.15
CA ILE A 321 15.92 48.10 9.09
C ILE A 321 16.45 46.72 8.73
N GLU A 322 17.77 46.54 8.62
CA GLU A 322 18.36 45.23 8.34
C GLU A 322 18.08 44.24 9.46
N GLU A 323 18.25 44.66 10.72
CA GLU A 323 17.98 43.83 11.89
C GLU A 323 16.48 43.48 11.99
N LEU A 324 15.58 44.43 11.72
CA LEU A 324 14.14 44.15 11.68
C LEU A 324 13.77 43.18 10.55
N LEU A 325 14.37 43.32 9.36
CA LEU A 325 14.14 42.39 8.26
C LEU A 325 14.63 40.98 8.63
N GLU A 326 15.78 40.88 9.29
CA GLU A 326 16.29 39.60 9.81
C GLU A 326 15.34 39.00 10.86
N SER A 327 14.85 39.80 11.81
CA SER A 327 13.85 39.36 12.80
C SER A 327 12.54 38.90 12.16
N ILE A 328 12.02 39.64 11.17
CA ILE A 328 10.79 39.28 10.45
C ILE A 328 11.01 37.96 9.66
N ASN A 329 12.19 37.75 9.08
CA ASN A 329 12.54 36.49 8.41
C ASN A 329 12.50 35.28 9.37
N GLN A 330 12.74 35.50 10.66
CA GLN A 330 12.72 34.45 11.67
C GLN A 330 11.31 34.15 12.22
N ILE A 331 10.31 35.00 11.95
CA ILE A 331 8.90 34.75 12.31
C ILE A 331 8.40 33.50 11.57
N PRO A 332 7.62 32.61 12.20
CA PRO A 332 6.97 31.48 11.54
C PRO A 332 6.19 31.87 10.28
N GLU A 333 6.28 31.04 9.22
CA GLU A 333 5.69 31.32 7.89
C GLU A 333 4.20 31.70 7.95
N GLN A 334 3.43 31.05 8.84
CA GLN A 334 1.99 31.28 9.03
C GLN A 334 1.63 32.69 9.52
N TYR A 335 2.57 33.39 10.14
CA TYR A 335 2.40 34.75 10.69
C TYR A 335 3.19 35.80 9.92
N ARG A 336 4.30 35.37 9.34
CA ARG A 336 5.28 36.17 8.64
C ARG A 336 4.64 37.05 7.56
N GLU A 337 3.76 36.49 6.74
CA GLU A 337 3.19 37.20 5.58
C GLU A 337 2.30 38.39 5.97
N TYR A 338 1.36 38.20 6.90
CA TYR A 338 0.46 39.29 7.31
C TYR A 338 1.07 40.20 8.37
N LEU A 339 1.75 39.65 9.40
CA LEU A 339 2.28 40.45 10.50
C LEU A 339 3.49 41.26 10.05
N GLY A 340 4.37 40.68 9.23
CA GLY A 340 5.47 41.42 8.60
C GLY A 340 4.94 42.57 7.75
N SER A 341 3.86 42.34 6.98
CA SER A 341 3.16 43.40 6.22
C SER A 341 2.57 44.49 7.11
N ASP A 342 1.91 44.12 8.21
CA ASP A 342 1.28 45.07 9.13
C ASP A 342 2.33 45.89 9.92
N LEU A 343 3.43 45.27 10.33
CA LEU A 343 4.58 45.95 10.95
C LEU A 343 5.21 46.96 9.99
N ALA A 344 5.48 46.55 8.74
CA ALA A 344 6.06 47.45 7.75
C ALA A 344 5.11 48.58 7.34
N LYS A 345 3.80 48.32 7.22
CA LYS A 345 2.77 49.36 6.98
C LYS A 345 2.65 50.31 8.17
N PHE A 346 2.75 49.80 9.40
CA PHE A 346 2.77 50.62 10.60
C PHE A 346 3.96 51.58 10.61
N LEU A 347 5.17 51.05 10.40
CA LEU A 347 6.39 51.85 10.36
C LEU A 347 6.37 52.83 9.18
N PHE A 348 5.88 52.42 8.00
CA PHE A 348 5.67 53.35 6.89
C PHE A 348 4.71 54.49 7.25
N LYS A 349 3.58 54.19 7.91
CA LYS A 349 2.64 55.23 8.36
C LYS A 349 3.23 56.10 9.47
N PHE A 350 3.99 55.51 10.40
CA PHE A 350 4.69 56.25 11.46
C PHE A 350 5.75 57.19 10.86
N SER A 351 6.33 56.86 9.70
CA SER A 351 7.28 57.73 8.98
C SER A 351 6.65 59.04 8.50
N GLU A 352 5.32 59.08 8.32
CA GLU A 352 4.60 60.29 7.91
C GLU A 352 4.50 61.33 9.03
N SER A 353 4.56 60.90 10.30
CA SER A 353 4.58 61.77 11.48
C SER A 353 5.94 61.82 12.18
N ALA A 354 6.96 61.12 11.65
CA ALA A 354 8.26 60.96 12.30
C ALA A 354 8.99 62.28 12.54
N SER A 355 8.80 63.28 11.67
CA SER A 355 9.39 64.62 11.84
C SER A 355 8.95 65.36 13.11
N TYR A 356 7.90 64.89 13.77
CA TYR A 356 7.37 65.45 15.02
C TYR A 356 7.78 64.64 16.26
N HIS A 357 8.63 63.63 16.11
CA HIS A 357 9.09 62.74 17.17
C HIS A 357 10.60 62.89 17.39
N GLU A 358 11.03 62.77 18.64
CA GLU A 358 12.46 62.80 18.99
C GLU A 358 13.18 61.54 18.47
N PRO A 359 14.48 61.62 18.12
CA PRO A 359 15.28 60.48 17.64
C PRO A 359 15.14 59.22 18.50
N GLU A 360 15.20 59.39 19.82
CA GLU A 360 15.07 58.33 20.82
C GLU A 360 13.72 57.60 20.73
N LYS A 361 12.64 58.31 20.37
CA LYS A 361 11.32 57.72 20.19
C LYS A 361 11.26 56.89 18.89
N VAL A 362 11.95 57.32 17.84
CA VAL A 362 12.06 56.55 16.59
C VAL A 362 12.85 55.26 16.82
N GLU A 363 14.00 55.36 17.49
CA GLU A 363 14.82 54.20 17.87
C GLU A 363 14.03 53.21 18.74
N LEU A 364 13.30 53.70 19.75
CA LEU A 364 12.50 52.87 20.64
C LEU A 364 11.37 52.11 19.91
N VAL A 365 10.77 52.71 18.88
CA VAL A 365 9.74 52.05 18.06
C VAL A 365 10.35 50.95 17.18
N PHE A 366 11.52 51.19 16.58
CA PHE A 366 12.23 50.16 15.79
C PHE A 366 12.72 49.02 16.68
N ASN A 367 13.39 49.33 17.80
CA ASN A 367 13.83 48.33 18.78
C ASN A 367 12.64 47.57 19.36
N GLY A 368 11.51 48.23 19.62
CA GLY A 368 10.27 47.58 20.03
C GLY A 368 9.73 46.61 18.98
N ALA A 369 9.80 46.97 17.69
CA ALA A 369 9.41 46.08 16.59
C ALA A 369 10.35 44.88 16.45
N ILE A 370 11.65 45.07 16.59
CA ILE A 370 12.68 44.02 16.56
C ILE A 370 12.48 43.04 17.73
N ILE A 371 12.39 43.56 18.96
CA ILE A 371 12.15 42.77 20.17
C ILE A 371 10.85 41.97 20.05
N PHE A 372 9.78 42.62 19.58
CA PHE A 372 8.50 41.94 19.38
C PHE A 372 8.62 40.84 18.33
N ALA A 373 9.21 41.11 17.17
CA ALA A 373 9.39 40.12 16.10
C ALA A 373 10.24 38.92 16.54
N ASN A 374 11.36 39.16 17.24
CA ASN A 374 12.22 38.11 17.79
C ASN A 374 11.48 37.23 18.82
N SER A 375 10.55 37.81 19.58
CA SER A 375 9.75 37.02 20.54
C SER A 375 8.84 35.98 19.88
N LEU A 376 8.54 36.13 18.57
CA LEU A 376 7.57 35.30 17.83
C LEU A 376 8.18 34.05 17.20
N ILE A 377 9.51 33.90 17.22
CA ILE A 377 10.25 32.81 16.56
C ILE A 377 9.73 31.42 17.00
N GLU A 378 9.30 31.30 18.25
CA GLU A 378 8.83 30.05 18.87
C GLU A 378 7.35 29.74 18.59
N LEU A 379 6.64 30.54 17.80
CA LEU A 379 5.19 30.41 17.59
C LEU A 379 4.79 29.43 16.47
N ASN A 380 5.70 28.61 15.92
CA ASN A 380 5.55 27.74 14.71
C ASN A 380 4.37 26.75 14.68
N ASP A 381 3.56 26.76 15.72
CA ASP A 381 2.90 25.64 16.33
C ASP A 381 1.39 25.92 16.48
N LEU A 382 1.01 27.19 16.26
CA LEU A 382 -0.35 27.71 16.29
C LEU A 382 -0.67 28.32 14.92
N ASN A 383 -1.96 28.45 14.59
CA ASN A 383 -2.42 29.24 13.44
C ASN A 383 -2.89 30.65 13.88
N ASN A 384 -3.22 31.53 12.91
CA ASN A 384 -3.61 32.93 13.16
C ASN A 384 -4.86 33.06 14.06
N ALA A 385 -5.86 32.19 13.85
CA ALA A 385 -7.07 32.22 14.65
C ALA A 385 -6.82 31.80 16.11
N GLU A 386 -5.92 30.84 16.33
CA GLU A 386 -5.56 30.34 17.66
C GLU A 386 -4.79 31.37 18.48
N ILE A 387 -3.80 32.04 17.89
CA ILE A 387 -3.08 33.10 18.60
C ILE A 387 -3.98 34.30 18.88
N ASN A 388 -4.80 34.72 17.93
CA ASN A 388 -5.72 35.84 18.17
C ASN A 388 -6.71 35.52 19.29
N GLN A 389 -7.24 34.28 19.33
CA GLN A 389 -8.11 33.86 20.43
C GLN A 389 -7.38 33.81 21.77
N PHE A 390 -6.12 33.35 21.79
CA PHE A 390 -5.28 33.36 22.99
C PHE A 390 -5.05 34.78 23.53
N ILE A 391 -4.73 35.73 22.64
CA ILE A 391 -4.54 37.15 22.98
C ILE A 391 -5.85 37.79 23.45
N ILE A 392 -6.97 37.50 22.80
CA ILE A 392 -8.30 37.98 23.19
C ILE A 392 -8.63 37.52 24.61
N ASN A 393 -8.45 36.23 24.89
CA ASN A 393 -8.75 35.65 26.20
C ASN A 393 -7.84 36.23 27.29
N ARG A 394 -6.53 36.37 27.02
CA ARG A 394 -5.55 36.85 27.99
C ARG A 394 -5.64 38.35 28.25
N SER A 395 -6.04 39.12 27.26
CA SER A 395 -6.26 40.57 27.37
C SER A 395 -7.64 40.95 27.91
N ASN A 396 -8.51 39.97 28.20
CA ASN A 396 -9.91 40.19 28.56
C ASN A 396 -10.65 41.04 27.49
N HIS A 397 -10.45 40.66 26.21
CA HIS A 397 -10.97 41.32 25.01
C HIS A 397 -10.43 42.74 24.70
N LYS A 398 -9.41 43.22 25.42
CA LYS A 398 -8.78 44.53 25.15
C LYS A 398 -7.93 44.54 23.88
N VAL A 399 -7.34 43.41 23.54
CA VAL A 399 -6.45 43.23 22.39
C VAL A 399 -6.96 42.05 21.57
N ARG A 400 -7.09 42.21 20.25
CA ARG A 400 -7.80 41.24 19.39
C ARG A 400 -6.92 40.47 18.42
N SER A 401 -5.69 40.91 18.22
CA SER A 401 -4.75 40.32 17.27
C SER A 401 -3.29 40.46 17.72
N LEU A 402 -2.38 39.74 17.08
CA LEU A 402 -0.92 39.94 17.26
C LEU A 402 -0.50 41.38 17.00
N PHE A 403 -1.09 42.02 15.99
CA PHE A 403 -0.76 43.41 15.67
C PHE A 403 -1.34 44.41 16.67
N ASP A 404 -2.53 44.14 17.23
CA ASP A 404 -3.05 44.95 18.33
C ASP A 404 -2.20 44.77 19.60
N LEU A 405 -1.66 43.56 19.82
CA LEU A 405 -0.76 43.28 20.94
C LEU A 405 0.55 44.04 20.77
N PHE A 406 1.10 44.06 19.56
CA PHE A 406 2.27 44.87 19.22
C PHE A 406 2.05 46.35 19.52
N LYS A 407 0.91 46.93 19.14
CA LYS A 407 0.60 48.33 19.46
C LYS A 407 0.54 48.58 20.97
N ALA A 408 -0.15 47.70 21.70
CA ALA A 408 -0.21 47.78 23.17
C ALA A 408 1.17 47.61 23.82
N PHE A 409 2.04 46.79 23.22
CA PHE A 409 3.42 46.59 23.67
C PHE A 409 4.25 47.85 23.46
N LEU A 410 4.16 48.49 22.28
CA LEU A 410 4.81 49.77 22.00
C LEU A 410 4.43 50.85 23.02
N GLU A 411 3.14 50.99 23.34
CA GLU A 411 2.67 51.93 24.37
C GLU A 411 3.26 51.63 25.76
N LYS A 412 3.56 50.36 26.05
CA LYS A 412 4.11 49.92 27.33
C LYS A 412 5.61 50.13 27.46
N ILE A 413 6.37 49.89 26.39
CA ILE A 413 7.83 50.09 26.39
C ILE A 413 8.22 51.56 26.46
N GLU A 414 7.37 52.48 25.98
CA GLU A 414 7.54 53.93 26.21
C GLU A 414 7.54 54.28 27.70
N ILE A 415 6.91 53.46 28.55
CA ILE A 415 6.83 53.68 30.00
C ILE A 415 7.94 52.91 30.73
N ARG A 416 8.22 51.68 30.31
CA ARG A 416 9.21 50.80 30.95
C ARG A 416 9.61 49.68 30.00
N MET A 417 10.91 49.42 29.83
CA MET A 417 11.40 48.28 29.06
C MET A 417 11.10 46.92 29.73
N PRO A 418 11.03 45.82 28.95
CA PRO A 418 11.04 44.46 29.49
C PRO A 418 12.27 44.22 30.38
N LEU A 419 12.13 43.31 31.35
CA LEU A 419 13.23 42.97 32.28
C LEU A 419 14.30 42.09 31.62
N SER A 420 13.91 41.26 30.64
CA SER A 420 14.82 40.46 29.83
C SER A 420 15.31 41.27 28.64
N SER A 421 16.58 41.09 28.25
CA SER A 421 17.14 41.66 27.01
C SER A 421 16.50 41.05 25.77
N ASP A 422 16.18 39.75 25.83
CA ASP A 422 15.57 38.98 24.74
C ASP A 422 14.29 38.30 25.25
N PRO A 423 13.20 39.07 25.43
CA PRO A 423 11.97 38.55 26.00
C PRO A 423 11.27 37.60 25.03
N ASN A 424 10.91 36.42 25.52
CA ASN A 424 10.04 35.50 24.78
C ASN A 424 8.59 36.04 24.71
N PHE A 425 7.74 35.41 23.89
CA PHE A 425 6.38 35.87 23.69
C PHE A 425 5.53 35.95 24.97
N ASP A 426 5.72 35.04 25.93
CA ASP A 426 4.99 35.06 27.20
C ASP A 426 5.43 36.23 28.10
N GLU A 427 6.71 36.57 28.08
CA GLU A 427 7.24 37.75 28.76
C GLU A 427 6.71 39.05 28.15
N ILE A 428 6.63 39.13 26.82
CA ILE A 428 5.98 40.25 26.11
C ILE A 428 4.53 40.38 26.54
N LEU A 429 3.78 39.27 26.64
CA LEU A 429 2.39 39.28 27.10
C LEU A 429 2.25 39.78 28.54
N ILE A 430 3.08 39.27 29.46
CA ILE A 430 3.05 39.67 30.87
C ILE A 430 3.45 41.14 31.02
N HIS A 431 4.45 41.58 30.27
CA HIS A 431 4.91 42.97 30.28
C HIS A 431 3.82 43.92 29.76
N THR A 432 3.19 43.56 28.64
CA THR A 432 2.21 44.39 27.95
C THR A 432 0.87 44.43 28.69
N LEU A 433 0.33 43.27 29.03
CA LEU A 433 -1.02 43.12 29.57
C LEU A 433 -1.06 43.02 31.10
N GLY A 434 0.10 42.95 31.75
CA GLY A 434 0.24 42.72 33.18
C GLY A 434 0.29 41.24 33.55
N ARG A 435 0.66 40.94 34.81
CA ARG A 435 0.43 39.59 35.37
C ARG A 435 -1.07 39.34 35.34
N TYR A 436 -1.45 38.20 34.75
CA TYR A 436 -2.84 37.82 34.62
C TYR A 436 -3.45 37.59 36.02
N ASP A 437 -4.23 38.57 36.50
CA ASP A 437 -5.09 38.47 37.69
C ASP A 437 -6.54 38.03 37.31
N GLY A 438 -6.70 37.37 36.15
CA GLY A 438 -7.86 36.51 35.93
C GLY A 438 -7.80 35.29 36.84
N PRO A 439 -8.85 34.43 36.90
CA PRO A 439 -8.89 33.35 37.87
C PRO A 439 -7.57 32.57 37.80
N LYS A 440 -7.01 32.27 38.99
CA LYS A 440 -5.76 31.51 39.22
C LYS A 440 -5.77 30.07 38.69
N VAL A 441 -6.67 29.81 37.76
CA VAL A 441 -6.80 28.63 36.98
C VAL A 441 -6.95 29.23 35.58
N ILE A 442 -5.88 29.24 34.76
CA ILE A 442 -6.12 28.90 33.35
C ILE A 442 -7.02 27.69 33.48
N ASP A 443 -8.31 27.79 33.13
CA ASP A 443 -9.15 26.60 33.04
C ASP A 443 -8.26 25.67 32.25
N LYS A 444 -7.66 24.67 32.94
CA LYS A 444 -6.79 23.71 32.26
C LYS A 444 -7.70 23.29 31.13
N GLY A 445 -7.25 23.44 29.89
CA GLY A 445 -8.14 23.25 28.75
C GLY A 445 -8.84 21.90 28.80
N GLY A 446 -8.41 21.02 29.71
CA GLY A 446 -8.81 19.64 29.79
C GLY A 446 -7.95 18.92 28.77
N LEU A 447 -7.97 17.61 28.85
CA LEU A 447 -7.59 16.86 27.68
C LEU A 447 -8.75 17.02 26.67
N ILE A 448 -8.44 17.25 25.39
CA ILE A 448 -9.46 17.45 24.34
C ILE A 448 -10.49 16.32 24.35
N HIS A 449 -10.05 15.10 24.61
CA HIS A 449 -10.89 13.91 24.72
C HIS A 449 -11.81 13.92 25.95
N ASP A 450 -11.40 14.54 27.07
CA ASP A 450 -12.25 14.70 28.26
C ASP A 450 -13.35 15.73 28.00
N LEU A 451 -13.04 16.81 27.28
CA LEU A 451 -14.02 17.84 26.92
C LEU A 451 -15.13 17.32 26.00
N LEU A 452 -14.82 16.33 25.18
CA LEU A 452 -15.71 15.78 24.15
C LEU A 452 -16.52 14.56 24.61
N ALA A 453 -16.25 14.05 25.82
CA ALA A 453 -16.83 12.81 26.32
C ALA A 453 -18.37 12.78 26.28
N GLU A 454 -19.02 13.91 26.56
CA GLU A 454 -20.48 14.05 26.54
C GLU A 454 -21.07 14.20 25.12
N TYR A 455 -20.22 14.40 24.11
CA TYR A 455 -20.60 14.73 22.74
C TYR A 455 -20.24 13.63 21.72
N HIS A 456 -19.86 12.43 22.18
CA HIS A 456 -19.43 11.29 21.34
C HIS A 456 -20.46 10.85 20.28
N GLU A 457 -21.75 11.01 20.56
CA GLU A 457 -22.84 10.63 19.64
C GLU A 457 -23.25 11.78 18.70
N GLU A 458 -22.78 13.01 18.95
CA GLU A 458 -23.19 14.21 18.22
C GLU A 458 -22.09 14.76 17.29
N ILE A 459 -20.82 14.58 17.67
CA ILE A 459 -19.66 15.11 16.95
C ILE A 459 -18.93 13.95 16.27
N PRO A 460 -18.91 13.90 14.92
CA PRO A 460 -18.12 12.92 14.18
C PRO A 460 -16.65 12.92 14.61
N LEU A 461 -15.99 11.75 14.59
CA LEU A 461 -14.57 11.57 14.97
C LEU A 461 -14.23 11.76 16.45
N SER A 462 -15.11 12.35 17.27
CA SER A 462 -14.91 12.54 18.71
C SER A 462 -14.59 11.24 19.45
N LYS A 463 -15.35 10.17 19.14
CA LYS A 463 -15.14 8.83 19.70
C LYS A 463 -13.83 8.18 19.25
N GLU A 464 -13.44 8.42 18.01
CA GLU A 464 -12.16 7.93 17.46
C GLU A 464 -11.00 8.68 18.14
N HIS A 465 -11.08 10.00 18.22
CA HIS A 465 -10.13 10.84 18.94
C HIS A 465 -9.92 10.40 20.39
N PHE A 466 -11.01 10.16 21.12
CA PHE A 466 -10.95 9.63 22.48
C PHE A 466 -10.18 8.31 22.56
N SER A 467 -10.48 7.34 21.69
CA SER A 467 -9.77 6.05 21.65
C SER A 467 -8.26 6.22 21.39
N TRP A 468 -7.88 7.07 20.43
CA TRP A 468 -6.47 7.33 20.10
C TRP A 468 -5.73 8.06 21.23
N ALA A 469 -6.34 9.09 21.79
CA ALA A 469 -5.75 9.88 22.86
C ALA A 469 -5.59 9.07 24.15
N GLN A 470 -6.59 8.29 24.53
CA GLN A 470 -6.56 7.44 25.72
C GLN A 470 -5.41 6.42 25.65
N ALA A 471 -5.27 5.73 24.51
CA ALA A 471 -4.22 4.73 24.33
C ALA A 471 -2.82 5.32 24.57
N ILE A 472 -2.55 6.54 24.09
CA ILE A 472 -1.22 7.16 24.23
C ILE A 472 -1.01 7.72 25.64
N ALA A 473 -2.07 8.28 26.24
CA ALA A 473 -2.07 8.75 27.62
C ALA A 473 -1.69 7.65 28.61
N GLU A 474 -2.04 6.40 28.30
CA GLU A 474 -1.71 5.23 29.13
C GLU A 474 -0.33 4.64 28.82
N ILE A 475 0.10 4.64 27.55
CA ILE A 475 1.34 3.98 27.12
C ILE A 475 2.58 4.78 27.46
N ILE A 476 2.65 6.06 27.06
CA ILE A 476 3.91 6.80 27.13
C ILE A 476 4.39 7.03 28.57
N PRO A 477 3.55 7.43 29.54
CA PRO A 477 4.01 7.64 30.92
C PRO A 477 4.69 6.40 31.51
N ARG A 478 4.20 5.20 31.19
CA ARG A 478 4.82 3.95 31.62
C ARG A 478 6.22 3.76 31.01
N PHE A 479 6.41 4.16 29.74
CA PHE A 479 7.75 4.25 29.12
C PHE A 479 8.66 5.23 29.86
N LEU A 480 8.16 6.40 30.22
CA LEU A 480 8.94 7.39 30.93
C LEU A 480 9.29 6.96 32.37
N GLU A 481 8.55 6.05 32.99
CA GLU A 481 8.90 5.50 34.30
C GLU A 481 10.05 4.49 34.25
N ILE A 482 10.21 3.76 33.13
CA ILE A 482 11.10 2.58 33.04
C ILE A 482 12.39 2.87 32.28
N LEU A 483 12.35 3.82 31.34
CA LEU A 483 13.50 4.21 30.52
C LEU A 483 14.60 5.05 31.21
N PRO A 484 14.37 5.79 32.31
CA PRO A 484 15.41 6.57 32.96
C PRO A 484 16.58 5.68 33.39
N ASN A 485 17.78 5.98 32.89
CA ASN A 485 19.01 5.33 33.29
C ASN A 485 20.11 6.40 33.39
N PRO A 486 20.64 6.67 34.59
CA PRO A 486 21.67 7.69 34.80
C PRO A 486 22.93 7.49 33.96
N GLU A 487 23.27 6.23 33.64
CA GLU A 487 24.39 5.91 32.77
C GLU A 487 24.08 6.23 31.30
N GLY A 488 22.85 5.92 30.86
CA GLY A 488 22.38 6.27 29.52
C GLY A 488 22.34 7.77 29.28
N ASP A 489 21.85 8.54 30.26
CA ASP A 489 21.81 10.01 30.19
C ASP A 489 23.21 10.61 30.11
N ARG A 490 24.15 10.09 30.92
CA ARG A 490 25.57 10.51 30.86
C ARG A 490 26.21 10.21 29.51
N ILE A 491 25.97 9.02 28.96
CA ILE A 491 26.48 8.64 27.63
C ILE A 491 25.90 9.58 26.57
N LEU A 492 24.59 9.82 26.62
CA LEU A 492 23.90 10.70 25.67
C LEU A 492 24.44 12.14 25.72
N ASP A 493 24.61 12.70 26.91
CA ASP A 493 25.15 14.05 27.11
C ASP A 493 26.63 14.12 26.68
N PHE A 494 27.44 13.10 26.96
CA PHE A 494 28.84 13.05 26.52
C PHE A 494 29.01 12.86 25.01
N LEU A 495 28.10 12.12 24.36
CA LEU A 495 28.06 12.04 22.90
C LEU A 495 27.67 13.40 22.30
N TRP A 496 26.71 14.10 22.90
CA TRP A 496 26.30 15.45 22.49
C TRP A 496 27.45 16.48 22.60
N GLU A 497 28.21 16.43 23.70
CA GLU A 497 29.36 17.31 23.93
C GLU A 497 30.64 16.86 23.20
N SER A 498 30.61 15.73 22.49
CA SER A 498 31.76 15.07 21.85
C SER A 498 32.92 14.77 22.81
N LYS A 499 32.58 14.40 24.05
CA LYS A 499 33.52 13.99 25.10
C LYS A 499 33.56 12.48 25.32
N PHE A 500 32.70 11.74 24.63
CA PHE A 500 32.68 10.28 24.73
C PHE A 500 33.88 9.66 23.98
N PRO A 501 34.58 8.65 24.55
CA PRO A 501 35.76 8.07 23.92
C PRO A 501 35.45 7.43 22.55
N GLU A 502 36.13 7.87 21.49
CA GLU A 502 35.91 7.36 20.11
C GLU A 502 36.23 5.87 19.95
N ASP A 503 37.17 5.35 20.74
CA ASP A 503 37.57 3.95 20.77
C ASP A 503 36.46 3.03 21.30
N GLN A 504 35.49 3.56 22.03
CA GLN A 504 34.30 2.82 22.51
C GLN A 504 33.11 2.87 21.54
N ILE A 505 33.25 3.64 20.45
CA ILE A 505 32.25 3.78 19.39
C ILE A 505 32.65 2.88 18.21
N LEU A 506 31.67 2.16 17.65
CA LEU A 506 31.84 1.40 16.42
C LEU A 506 32.26 2.31 15.26
N GLU A 507 33.30 1.90 14.54
CA GLU A 507 34.00 2.72 13.54
C GLU A 507 33.06 3.33 12.49
N GLN A 508 32.08 2.56 12.00
CA GLN A 508 31.08 2.98 11.03
C GLN A 508 30.14 4.12 11.50
N TYR A 509 30.11 4.44 12.80
CA TYR A 509 29.24 5.47 13.38
C TYR A 509 29.99 6.71 13.88
N ARG A 510 31.33 6.72 13.87
CA ARG A 510 32.14 7.84 14.39
C ARG A 510 31.87 9.14 13.63
N GLU A 511 31.91 9.11 12.30
CA GLU A 511 31.62 10.30 11.46
C GLU A 511 30.19 10.82 11.62
N ARG A 512 29.22 9.90 11.77
CA ARG A 512 27.80 10.26 11.96
C ARG A 512 27.54 10.94 13.31
N LEU A 513 28.27 10.56 14.35
CA LEU A 513 28.19 11.16 15.68
C LEU A 513 28.93 12.51 15.73
N ALA A 514 30.07 12.63 15.05
CA ALA A 514 30.80 13.90 14.93
C ALA A 514 29.96 15.01 14.25
N GLY A 515 29.06 14.61 13.34
CA GLY A 515 28.17 15.53 12.62
C GLY A 515 26.91 15.96 13.38
N ILE A 516 26.71 15.61 14.66
CA ILE A 516 25.53 16.01 15.44
C ILE A 516 25.58 17.53 15.70
N PRO A 517 24.62 18.33 15.16
CA PRO A 517 24.60 19.77 15.36
C PRO A 517 24.32 20.07 16.84
N ARG A 518 25.13 20.97 17.41
CA ARG A 518 25.10 21.29 18.83
C ARG A 518 24.06 22.37 19.20
N GLU A 519 23.39 22.95 18.20
CA GLU A 519 22.35 23.97 18.39
C GLU A 519 21.03 23.66 17.63
N LYS A 520 19.92 23.90 18.33
CA LYS A 520 18.47 23.98 17.96
C LYS A 520 17.72 22.72 17.45
N GLU A 521 17.15 22.05 18.45
CA GLU A 521 15.90 21.25 18.64
C GLU A 521 15.13 20.55 17.49
N LYS A 522 15.13 20.95 16.21
CA LYS A 522 14.32 20.24 15.19
C LYS A 522 15.04 19.09 14.50
N SER A 523 16.35 19.19 14.32
CA SER A 523 17.17 18.11 13.73
C SER A 523 17.49 16.97 14.71
N PHE A 524 17.15 17.17 15.99
CA PHE A 524 17.50 16.29 17.09
C PHE A 524 16.67 15.00 17.07
N MET A 525 15.34 15.09 17.03
CA MET A 525 14.45 13.92 17.11
C MET A 525 14.67 12.89 15.99
N PHE A 526 14.85 13.35 14.74
CA PHE A 526 15.12 12.46 13.60
C PHE A 526 16.47 11.75 13.72
N ARG A 527 17.49 12.43 14.24
CA ARG A 527 18.82 11.85 14.48
C ARG A 527 18.80 10.90 15.67
N LEU A 528 18.10 11.23 16.75
CA LEU A 528 17.91 10.30 17.88
C LEU A 528 17.19 9.03 17.45
N LEU A 529 16.20 9.10 16.55
CA LEU A 529 15.53 7.92 15.97
C LEU A 529 16.49 7.04 15.15
N ASN A 530 17.38 7.65 14.35
CA ASN A 530 18.41 6.92 13.61
C ASN A 530 19.43 6.25 14.54
N LEU A 531 19.79 6.92 15.64
CA LEU A 531 20.71 6.38 16.65
C LEU A 531 20.06 5.26 17.46
N LEU A 532 18.75 5.36 17.74
CA LEU A 532 18.00 4.36 18.50
C LEU A 532 18.02 2.96 17.85
N THR A 533 18.02 2.89 16.52
CA THR A 533 17.80 1.63 15.77
C THR A 533 19.04 0.76 15.62
N ASN A 534 20.23 1.31 15.88
CA ASN A 534 21.51 0.64 15.63
C ASN A 534 22.31 0.50 16.92
N GLN A 535 23.12 -0.55 17.02
CA GLN A 535 24.15 -0.61 18.05
C GLN A 535 25.27 0.37 17.69
N ILE A 536 25.52 1.33 18.55
CA ILE A 536 26.49 2.42 18.37
C ILE A 536 27.75 2.14 19.17
N LEU A 537 27.59 1.61 20.38
CA LEU A 537 28.70 1.33 21.28
C LEU A 537 29.17 -0.11 21.17
N LEU A 538 30.47 -0.32 21.36
CA LEU A 538 31.08 -1.67 21.39
C LEU A 538 30.54 -2.51 22.55
N GLU A 539 30.24 -1.88 23.68
CA GLU A 539 29.74 -2.53 24.87
C GLU A 539 28.20 -2.55 24.88
N GLU A 540 27.63 -3.74 24.80
CA GLU A 540 26.17 -3.94 24.65
C GLU A 540 25.35 -3.37 25.82
N GLU A 541 25.86 -3.40 27.05
CA GLU A 541 25.16 -2.86 28.22
C GLU A 541 25.07 -1.33 28.19
N LYS A 542 26.16 -0.65 27.79
CA LYS A 542 26.17 0.80 27.60
C LYS A 542 25.32 1.22 26.42
N ASP A 543 25.34 0.43 25.34
CA ASP A 543 24.49 0.66 24.17
C ASP A 543 23.00 0.52 24.52
N LYS A 544 22.66 -0.48 25.34
CA LYS A 544 21.32 -0.63 25.90
C LYS A 544 20.94 0.61 26.71
N ALA A 545 21.78 1.04 27.67
CA ALA A 545 21.53 2.22 28.49
C ALA A 545 21.32 3.49 27.65
N LEU A 546 22.14 3.72 26.64
CA LEU A 546 22.01 4.80 25.67
C LEU A 546 20.67 4.72 24.91
N THR A 547 20.27 3.53 24.46
CA THR A 547 18.98 3.31 23.78
C THR A 547 17.79 3.73 24.66
N GLY A 548 17.86 3.45 25.96
CA GLY A 548 16.84 3.87 26.93
C GLY A 548 16.74 5.39 27.05
N ALA A 549 17.87 6.07 27.22
CA ALA A 549 17.92 7.53 27.33
C ALA A 549 17.41 8.23 26.06
N LEU A 550 17.80 7.71 24.88
CA LEU A 550 17.31 8.17 23.58
C LEU A 550 15.78 8.06 23.49
N ALA A 551 15.22 6.89 23.81
CA ALA A 551 13.78 6.69 23.77
C ALA A 551 13.03 7.52 24.82
N PHE A 552 13.60 7.70 26.01
CA PHE A 552 13.03 8.53 27.08
C PHE A 552 12.82 9.96 26.58
N ARG A 553 13.84 10.57 25.97
CA ARG A 553 13.73 11.92 25.40
C ARG A 553 12.71 11.99 24.26
N ILE A 554 12.71 11.02 23.36
CA ILE A 554 11.79 11.01 22.20
C ILE A 554 10.34 10.88 22.68
N LEU A 555 10.03 9.91 23.53
CA LEU A 555 8.68 9.66 24.03
C LEU A 555 8.20 10.79 24.95
N GLY A 556 9.09 11.35 25.77
CA GLY A 556 8.77 12.46 26.66
C GLY A 556 8.35 13.71 25.89
N THR A 557 9.08 14.02 24.81
CA THR A 557 8.77 15.13 23.92
C THR A 557 7.41 14.93 23.25
N ILE A 558 7.13 13.74 22.70
CA ILE A 558 5.85 13.41 22.08
C ILE A 558 4.68 13.55 23.09
N PHE A 559 4.86 13.05 24.31
CA PHE A 559 3.82 13.11 25.34
C PHE A 559 3.51 14.55 25.78
N VAL A 560 4.56 15.36 25.98
CA VAL A 560 4.40 16.77 26.29
C VAL A 560 3.68 17.45 25.13
N GLU A 561 4.15 17.34 23.89
CA GLU A 561 3.50 17.95 22.72
C GLU A 561 2.00 17.62 22.62
N MET A 562 1.64 16.37 22.91
CA MET A 562 0.26 15.87 22.77
C MET A 562 -0.70 16.31 23.86
N PHE A 563 -0.26 16.36 25.13
CA PHE A 563 -1.18 16.56 26.26
C PHE A 563 -0.87 17.79 27.11
N GLY A 564 0.40 18.19 27.18
CA GLY A 564 0.88 19.32 27.99
C GLY A 564 1.39 20.50 27.17
N GLY A 565 1.51 20.32 25.84
CA GLY A 565 2.15 21.25 24.94
C GLY A 565 1.27 22.47 24.72
N ARG A 566 1.93 23.57 24.36
CA ARG A 566 1.28 24.86 24.14
C ARG A 566 0.08 24.76 23.18
N ASN A 567 0.20 23.94 22.12
CA ASN A 567 -0.84 23.81 21.09
C ASN A 567 -2.01 22.95 21.53
N ALA A 568 -1.74 21.85 22.22
CA ALA A 568 -2.77 21.00 22.80
C ALA A 568 -3.63 21.80 23.80
N GLN A 569 -2.98 22.62 24.64
CA GLN A 569 -3.69 23.49 25.58
C GLN A 569 -4.51 24.57 24.87
N ILE A 570 -4.00 25.16 23.78
CA ILE A 570 -4.74 26.20 23.04
C ILE A 570 -5.95 25.63 22.30
N ARG A 571 -5.80 24.46 21.64
CA ARG A 571 -6.92 23.74 21.02
C ARG A 571 -7.98 23.35 22.05
N ALA A 572 -7.58 22.87 23.22
CA ALA A 572 -8.49 22.51 24.30
C ALA A 572 -9.26 23.72 24.87
N ILE A 573 -8.58 24.86 25.09
CA ILE A 573 -9.23 26.11 25.50
C ILE A 573 -10.26 26.56 24.45
N ARG A 574 -9.90 26.53 23.17
CA ARG A 574 -10.80 26.92 22.07
C ARG A 574 -12.01 26.00 21.97
N LEU A 575 -11.80 24.69 22.11
CA LEU A 575 -12.86 23.71 22.12
C LEU A 575 -13.84 23.93 23.27
N ASN A 576 -13.35 24.18 24.48
CA ASN A 576 -14.19 24.47 25.65
C ASN A 576 -15.05 25.73 25.43
N GLN A 577 -14.51 26.76 24.77
CA GLN A 577 -15.28 27.95 24.37
C GLN A 577 -16.38 27.62 23.36
N LEU A 578 -16.05 26.87 22.30
CA LEU A 578 -17.02 26.45 21.28
C LEU A 578 -18.14 25.57 21.86
N LEU A 579 -17.83 24.66 22.79
CA LEU A 579 -18.82 23.83 23.45
C LEU A 579 -19.78 24.66 24.33
N LYS A 580 -19.28 25.67 25.04
CA LYS A 580 -20.10 26.62 25.80
C LYS A 580 -21.01 27.45 24.87
N ASP A 581 -20.47 27.95 23.76
CA ASP A 581 -21.24 28.71 22.77
C ASP A 581 -22.30 27.85 22.08
N ARG A 582 -21.99 26.57 21.84
CA ARG A 582 -22.91 25.59 21.27
C ARG A 582 -24.14 25.39 22.15
N GLN A 583 -24.00 25.34 23.47
CA GLN A 583 -25.12 25.10 24.39
C GLN A 583 -26.21 26.19 24.30
N ILE A 584 -25.82 27.44 24.02
CA ILE A 584 -26.72 28.60 23.96
C ILE A 584 -27.11 29.04 22.54
N ALA A 585 -26.54 28.41 21.50
CA ALA A 585 -26.74 28.78 20.09
C ALA A 585 -28.04 28.22 19.48
N ASN A 586 -28.55 28.91 18.45
CA ASN A 586 -29.67 28.45 17.62
C ASN A 586 -29.20 27.36 16.62
N ILE A 587 -30.14 26.67 15.95
CA ILE A 587 -29.85 25.50 15.10
C ILE A 587 -28.85 25.81 13.97
N GLU A 588 -28.92 27.00 13.37
CA GLU A 588 -28.00 27.41 12.30
C GLU A 588 -26.59 27.68 12.84
N LYS A 589 -26.43 28.49 13.89
CA LYS A 589 -25.10 28.73 14.51
C LYS A 589 -24.51 27.47 15.13
N LYS A 590 -25.33 26.53 15.60
CA LYS A 590 -24.85 25.23 16.10
C LYS A 590 -24.12 24.45 15.01
N LYS A 591 -24.60 24.46 13.76
CA LYS A 591 -23.92 23.80 12.64
C LYS A 591 -22.57 24.43 12.34
N ASP A 592 -22.48 25.76 12.33
CA ASP A 592 -21.21 26.47 12.10
C ASP A 592 -20.20 26.18 13.22
N ILE A 593 -20.68 26.12 14.47
CA ILE A 593 -19.86 25.75 15.63
C ILE A 593 -19.41 24.28 15.54
N ASP A 594 -20.28 23.37 15.13
CA ASP A 594 -19.97 21.94 14.96
C ASP A 594 -18.91 21.71 13.88
N GLU A 595 -18.93 22.47 12.78
CA GLU A 595 -17.89 22.42 11.75
C GLU A 595 -16.52 22.84 12.30
N HIS A 596 -16.48 23.90 13.11
CA HIS A 596 -15.24 24.35 13.76
C HIS A 596 -14.73 23.35 14.80
N ILE A 597 -15.63 22.72 15.57
CA ILE A 597 -15.24 21.67 16.52
C ILE A 597 -14.67 20.46 15.76
N ASN A 598 -15.34 20.00 14.70
CA ASN A 598 -14.86 18.88 13.88
C ASN A 598 -13.46 19.14 13.30
N LYS A 599 -13.20 20.37 12.84
CA LYS A 599 -11.88 20.73 12.33
C LYS A 599 -10.78 20.63 13.40
N ILE A 600 -11.05 21.08 14.62
CA ILE A 600 -10.11 20.97 15.75
C ILE A 600 -9.87 19.49 16.10
N VAL A 601 -10.94 18.69 16.14
CA VAL A 601 -10.85 17.24 16.43
C VAL A 601 -10.08 16.49 15.34
N GLU A 602 -10.30 16.82 14.07
CA GLU A 602 -9.62 16.19 12.93
C GLU A 602 -8.12 16.54 12.89
N GLU A 603 -7.76 17.79 13.13
CA GLU A 603 -6.36 18.24 13.19
C GLU A 603 -5.61 17.58 14.35
N ASP A 604 -6.22 17.50 15.53
CA ASP A 604 -5.63 16.85 16.71
C ASP A 604 -5.55 15.32 16.52
N LEU A 605 -6.58 14.70 15.94
CA LEU A 605 -6.57 13.27 15.61
C LEU A 605 -5.45 12.93 14.61
N LYS A 606 -5.26 13.74 13.57
CA LYS A 606 -4.15 13.56 12.60
C LYS A 606 -2.79 13.68 13.27
N ALA A 607 -2.61 14.66 14.16
CA ALA A 607 -1.38 14.82 14.92
C ALA A 607 -1.09 13.59 15.80
N ILE A 608 -2.11 13.11 16.51
CA ILE A 608 -2.05 11.90 17.33
C ILE A 608 -1.69 10.68 16.47
N GLN A 609 -2.33 10.49 15.32
CA GLN A 609 -2.08 9.36 14.41
C GLN A 609 -0.65 9.36 13.85
N GLN A 610 -0.13 10.52 13.42
CA GLN A 610 1.25 10.66 12.92
C GLN A 610 2.28 10.34 14.01
N ARG A 611 2.08 10.83 15.23
CA ARG A 611 2.98 10.55 16.36
C ARG A 611 2.92 9.10 16.80
N THR A 612 1.77 8.45 16.67
CA THR A 612 1.63 7.01 16.93
C THR A 612 2.53 6.16 16.04
N MET A 613 2.75 6.51 14.77
CA MET A 613 3.72 5.80 13.91
C MET A 613 5.15 5.86 14.46
N THR A 614 5.52 6.97 15.07
CA THR A 614 6.84 7.15 15.70
C THR A 614 6.95 6.28 16.96
N ILE A 615 5.92 6.27 17.80
CA ILE A 615 5.82 5.38 18.97
C ILE A 615 5.89 3.90 18.54
N ASN A 616 5.19 3.53 17.46
CA ASN A 616 5.19 2.17 16.89
C ASN A 616 6.58 1.71 16.41
N THR A 617 7.48 2.64 16.11
CA THR A 617 8.85 2.34 15.68
C THR A 617 9.79 2.17 16.88
N ILE A 618 9.60 2.97 17.93
CA ILE A 618 10.43 2.96 19.14
C ILE A 618 10.15 1.72 19.99
N VAL A 619 8.87 1.34 20.12
CA VAL A 619 8.45 0.23 20.99
C VAL A 619 9.12 -1.11 20.62
N PRO A 620 9.20 -1.53 19.34
CA PRO A 620 9.94 -2.72 18.93
C PRO A 620 11.43 -2.66 19.24
N VAL A 621 12.06 -1.50 19.10
CA VAL A 621 13.50 -1.29 19.35
C VAL A 621 13.81 -1.42 20.83
N LEU A 622 13.03 -0.75 21.68
CA LEU A 622 13.10 -0.89 23.13
C LEU A 622 12.87 -2.32 23.60
N SER A 623 11.90 -3.00 22.98
CA SER A 623 11.61 -4.40 23.29
C SER A 623 12.78 -5.32 22.91
N LYS A 624 13.41 -5.10 21.75
CA LYS A 624 14.60 -5.86 21.31
C LYS A 624 15.80 -5.66 22.24
N LYS A 625 15.92 -4.49 22.86
CA LYS A 625 16.98 -4.14 23.83
C LYS A 625 16.59 -4.50 25.29
N GLY A 626 15.46 -5.14 25.52
CA GLY A 626 15.08 -5.69 26.83
C GLY A 626 14.50 -4.68 27.82
N TYR A 627 13.86 -3.59 27.34
CA TYR A 627 13.03 -2.71 28.15
C TYR A 627 11.58 -3.26 28.22
N PHE A 628 11.05 -3.52 29.42
CA PHE A 628 9.79 -4.26 29.61
C PHE A 628 8.59 -3.40 30.09
N ILE A 629 7.60 -3.07 29.24
CA ILE A 629 6.36 -2.30 29.63
C ILE A 629 4.97 -2.89 29.25
N LYS A 630 4.02 -2.97 30.20
CA LYS A 630 2.69 -3.62 30.06
C LYS A 630 1.78 -2.73 29.18
N THR A 631 1.59 -3.11 27.93
CA THR A 631 0.70 -2.46 26.94
C THR A 631 -0.76 -2.96 26.99
N TYR A 632 -1.27 -3.34 28.17
CA TYR A 632 -2.55 -4.05 28.27
C TYR A 632 -3.81 -3.21 28.01
N ASP A 633 -3.71 -1.88 27.89
CA ASP A 633 -4.89 -1.01 27.84
C ASP A 633 -5.32 -0.59 26.41
N ILE A 634 -4.60 -1.04 25.36
CA ILE A 634 -4.92 -0.74 23.94
C ILE A 634 -6.05 -1.65 23.41
N VAL A 635 -7.15 -1.80 24.16
CA VAL A 635 -8.33 -2.55 23.69
C VAL A 635 -9.59 -1.71 23.90
N THR A 636 -9.61 -0.54 23.28
CA THR A 636 -10.87 0.11 22.90
C THR A 636 -10.82 0.41 21.41
N LYS A 637 -11.79 -0.20 20.72
CA LYS A 637 -11.98 -0.39 19.28
C LYS A 637 -11.47 0.74 18.37
N ASP A 638 -10.98 0.26 17.22
CA ASP A 638 -10.64 0.96 15.97
C ASP A 638 -9.24 1.58 15.88
N PHE A 639 -8.25 0.68 15.78
CA PHE A 639 -6.89 0.96 15.29
C PHE A 639 -6.41 -0.15 14.34
N PRO A 640 -5.49 0.17 13.40
CA PRO A 640 -5.27 -0.63 12.19
C PRO A 640 -4.87 -2.07 12.52
N GLU A 641 -5.58 -3.03 11.92
CA GLU A 641 -5.48 -4.48 12.13
C GLU A 641 -4.04 -5.04 12.07
N LEU A 642 -3.11 -4.32 11.42
CA LEU A 642 -1.69 -4.65 11.35
C LEU A 642 -1.00 -4.60 12.73
N ILE A 643 -1.35 -3.64 13.58
CA ILE A 643 -0.77 -3.49 14.93
C ILE A 643 -1.40 -4.50 15.89
N VAL A 644 -2.70 -4.78 15.76
CA VAL A 644 -3.35 -5.85 16.52
C VAL A 644 -2.70 -7.19 16.19
N LYS A 645 -2.40 -7.52 14.93
CA LYS A 645 -1.70 -8.77 14.60
C LYS A 645 -0.28 -8.86 15.18
N ILE A 646 0.46 -7.74 15.30
CA ILE A 646 1.83 -7.72 15.86
C ILE A 646 1.85 -7.65 17.40
N ILE A 647 0.91 -6.93 18.03
CA ILE A 647 0.85 -6.72 19.49
C ILE A 647 0.07 -7.83 20.21
N THR A 648 -0.93 -8.45 19.57
CA THR A 648 -1.59 -9.64 20.17
C THR A 648 -0.60 -10.81 20.34
N TYR A 649 0.46 -10.84 19.54
CA TYR A 649 1.59 -11.76 19.69
C TYR A 649 2.46 -11.50 20.94
N ARG A 650 2.40 -10.29 21.53
CA ARG A 650 3.24 -9.86 22.66
C ARG A 650 2.53 -9.80 24.02
N LYS A 651 1.20 -10.00 24.11
CA LYS A 651 0.53 -10.27 25.41
C LYS A 651 1.11 -11.51 26.10
N GLU A 652 1.65 -12.46 25.32
CA GLU A 652 2.34 -13.64 25.86
C GLU A 652 3.73 -13.33 26.45
N GLU A 653 4.39 -12.20 26.13
CA GLU A 653 5.80 -11.98 26.46
C GLU A 653 6.12 -11.67 27.92
N ARG A 654 5.16 -11.23 28.73
CA ARG A 654 5.39 -10.94 30.16
C ARG A 654 5.21 -12.12 31.10
N LEU A 655 4.43 -13.07 30.61
CA LEU A 655 4.22 -14.37 31.22
C LEU A 655 5.32 -15.33 30.75
N LYS A 656 5.95 -15.07 29.60
CA LYS A 656 7.01 -15.91 28.99
C LYS A 656 8.33 -16.06 29.77
N ASP A 657 8.55 -15.37 30.91
CA ASP A 657 9.65 -15.73 31.83
C ASP A 657 9.36 -17.03 32.60
N ILE A 658 8.08 -17.37 32.74
CA ILE A 658 7.57 -18.61 33.36
C ILE A 658 7.46 -19.66 32.24
N GLY A 659 8.41 -20.59 32.20
CA GLY A 659 8.47 -21.65 31.19
C GLY A 659 9.24 -21.29 29.92
N THR A 660 10.29 -20.46 30.01
CA THR A 660 11.26 -20.22 28.91
C THR A 660 11.87 -21.52 28.39
N GLU A 661 11.96 -22.55 29.24
CA GLU A 661 12.36 -23.92 28.92
C GLU A 661 11.55 -24.55 27.77
N TYR A 662 10.30 -24.13 27.58
CA TYR A 662 9.39 -24.66 26.55
C TYR A 662 9.47 -23.88 25.22
N LYS A 663 10.35 -22.87 25.11
CA LYS A 663 10.55 -22.10 23.87
C LYS A 663 11.63 -22.75 23.01
N LYS A 664 11.26 -23.71 22.17
CA LYS A 664 12.08 -24.02 21.00
C LYS A 664 11.99 -22.88 19.99
N SER A 665 13.12 -22.26 19.68
CA SER A 665 13.26 -21.35 18.55
C SER A 665 13.16 -22.13 17.24
N GLY A 666 12.16 -21.84 16.41
CA GLY A 666 12.20 -22.20 14.99
C GLY A 666 11.19 -23.22 14.48
N LEU A 667 9.88 -23.03 14.71
CA LEU A 667 8.82 -23.80 14.01
C LEU A 667 7.89 -22.93 13.14
N SER A 668 8.00 -21.60 13.18
CA SER A 668 7.16 -20.73 12.33
C SER A 668 7.45 -20.90 10.83
N GLY A 669 8.71 -21.21 10.49
CA GLY A 669 9.13 -21.48 9.11
C GLY A 669 8.61 -22.81 8.54
N GLU A 670 8.28 -23.80 9.37
CA GLU A 670 7.79 -25.11 8.92
C GLU A 670 6.28 -25.15 8.73
N ILE A 671 5.52 -24.34 9.47
CA ILE A 671 4.04 -24.34 9.42
C ILE A 671 3.52 -23.80 8.10
N ILE A 672 4.11 -22.71 7.60
CA ILE A 672 3.67 -22.09 6.36
C ILE A 672 3.77 -23.09 5.19
N PRO A 673 4.91 -23.79 4.98
CA PRO A 673 5.00 -24.89 4.01
C PRO A 673 4.01 -26.03 4.26
N LEU A 674 3.80 -26.47 5.51
CA LEU A 674 2.90 -27.58 5.84
C LEU A 674 1.42 -27.23 5.58
N VAL A 675 0.98 -26.05 6.00
CA VAL A 675 -0.37 -25.53 5.76
C VAL A 675 -0.57 -25.32 4.26
N ASN A 676 0.37 -24.70 3.57
CA ASN A 676 0.28 -24.50 2.12
C ASN A 676 0.26 -25.84 1.37
N GLY A 677 1.06 -26.82 1.78
CA GLY A 677 1.05 -28.16 1.19
C GLY A 677 -0.28 -28.88 1.40
N PHE A 678 -0.87 -28.77 2.60
CA PHE A 678 -2.18 -29.37 2.85
C PHE A 678 -3.32 -28.65 2.11
N LEU A 679 -3.29 -27.31 2.06
CA LEU A 679 -4.22 -26.49 1.28
C LEU A 679 -4.14 -26.81 -0.22
N GLN A 680 -2.93 -27.04 -0.77
CA GLN A 680 -2.78 -27.49 -2.15
C GLN A 680 -3.47 -28.83 -2.41
N LYS A 681 -3.41 -29.78 -1.47
CA LYS A 681 -4.12 -31.06 -1.59
C LYS A 681 -5.64 -30.89 -1.45
N LEU A 682 -6.09 -30.01 -0.55
CA LEU A 682 -7.52 -29.67 -0.43
C LEU A 682 -8.06 -28.86 -1.62
N ASP A 683 -7.21 -28.16 -2.35
CA ASP A 683 -7.58 -27.50 -3.61
C ASP A 683 -8.01 -28.54 -4.66
N LEU A 684 -7.41 -29.75 -4.67
CA LEU A 684 -7.88 -30.86 -5.51
C LEU A 684 -9.33 -31.23 -5.19
N ALA A 685 -9.66 -31.34 -3.90
CA ALA A 685 -11.03 -31.61 -3.45
C ALA A 685 -11.98 -30.46 -3.80
N THR A 686 -11.51 -29.21 -3.76
CA THR A 686 -12.31 -28.02 -4.11
C THR A 686 -12.58 -27.94 -5.61
N ARG A 687 -11.57 -28.20 -6.45
CA ARG A 687 -11.72 -28.29 -7.91
C ARG A 687 -12.67 -29.41 -8.29
N PHE A 688 -12.52 -30.58 -7.68
CA PHE A 688 -13.45 -31.69 -7.86
C PHE A 688 -14.88 -31.29 -7.44
N TYR A 689 -15.02 -30.59 -6.32
CA TYR A 689 -16.33 -30.20 -5.82
C TYR A 689 -17.08 -29.25 -6.78
N LYS A 690 -16.41 -28.17 -7.19
CA LYS A 690 -16.98 -27.17 -8.12
C LYS A 690 -17.35 -27.79 -9.46
N LYS A 691 -16.46 -28.62 -10.00
CA LYS A 691 -16.61 -29.20 -11.33
C LYS A 691 -17.77 -30.19 -11.45
N TYR A 692 -18.14 -30.85 -10.34
CA TYR A 692 -19.10 -31.96 -10.38
C TYR A 692 -20.36 -31.79 -9.53
N PHE A 693 -20.39 -30.89 -8.54
CA PHE A 693 -21.56 -30.74 -7.66
C PHE A 693 -22.23 -29.36 -7.72
N GLU A 694 -21.59 -28.31 -8.26
CA GLU A 694 -22.22 -26.99 -8.44
C GLU A 694 -23.12 -26.93 -9.69
N GLU A 695 -22.79 -27.69 -10.75
CA GLU A 695 -23.55 -27.74 -12.01
C GLU A 695 -24.16 -29.13 -12.27
N MET A 696 -25.36 -29.44 -11.76
CA MET A 696 -26.06 -30.69 -12.13
C MET A 696 -27.56 -30.55 -12.35
N TYR A 697 -28.05 -31.11 -13.47
CA TYR A 697 -29.44 -30.97 -13.97
C TYR A 697 -30.28 -32.26 -14.00
N SER A 698 -29.74 -33.46 -13.70
CA SER A 698 -30.54 -34.66 -13.37
C SER A 698 -29.63 -35.83 -12.95
N ILE A 699 -30.00 -36.58 -11.92
CA ILE A 699 -29.25 -37.75 -11.39
C ILE A 699 -30.18 -38.96 -11.39
N ALA A 700 -29.72 -40.10 -11.90
CA ALA A 700 -30.46 -41.36 -11.85
C ALA A 700 -30.79 -41.77 -10.40
N PHE A 701 -32.01 -42.25 -10.14
CA PHE A 701 -32.51 -42.48 -8.78
C PHE A 701 -31.62 -43.45 -7.96
N ASP A 702 -31.05 -44.47 -8.60
CA ASP A 702 -30.14 -45.44 -7.96
C ASP A 702 -28.75 -44.86 -7.65
N ALA A 703 -28.31 -43.84 -8.39
CA ALA A 703 -27.05 -43.12 -8.18
C ALA A 703 -27.17 -41.95 -7.18
N GLN A 704 -28.39 -41.51 -6.84
CA GLN A 704 -28.62 -40.34 -5.97
C GLN A 704 -28.00 -40.50 -4.57
N ASN A 705 -28.14 -41.68 -3.95
CA ASN A 705 -27.60 -41.91 -2.61
C ASN A 705 -26.07 -41.87 -2.59
N ASN A 706 -25.43 -42.57 -3.54
CA ASN A 706 -23.98 -42.58 -3.72
C ASN A 706 -23.45 -41.16 -3.99
N MET A 707 -24.16 -40.41 -4.83
CA MET A 707 -23.80 -39.03 -5.17
C MET A 707 -23.95 -38.08 -3.98
N LEU A 708 -25.01 -38.23 -3.18
CA LEU A 708 -25.20 -37.44 -1.95
C LEU A 708 -24.13 -37.76 -0.89
N SER A 709 -23.72 -39.02 -0.77
CA SER A 709 -22.63 -39.45 0.12
C SER A 709 -21.31 -38.74 -0.24
N LEU A 710 -20.89 -38.85 -1.51
CA LEU A 710 -19.72 -38.14 -2.02
C LEU A 710 -19.83 -36.62 -1.90
N ARG A 711 -20.99 -36.04 -2.24
CA ARG A 711 -21.20 -34.60 -2.14
C ARG A 711 -21.04 -34.10 -0.70
N LYS A 712 -21.58 -34.82 0.29
CA LYS A 712 -21.43 -34.48 1.71
C LYS A 712 -19.97 -34.51 2.13
N PHE A 713 -19.26 -35.57 1.75
CA PHE A 713 -17.85 -35.74 2.06
C PHE A 713 -16.97 -34.63 1.46
N PHE A 714 -17.09 -34.36 0.15
CA PHE A 714 -16.30 -33.30 -0.49
C PHE A 714 -16.71 -31.90 -0.04
N LYS A 715 -18.00 -31.67 0.30
CA LYS A 715 -18.43 -30.41 0.92
C LYS A 715 -17.73 -30.19 2.26
N PHE A 716 -17.63 -31.23 3.08
CA PHE A 716 -16.88 -31.20 4.34
C PHE A 716 -15.40 -30.83 4.11
N LEU A 717 -14.74 -31.39 3.08
CA LEU A 717 -13.35 -31.02 2.75
C LEU A 717 -13.21 -29.57 2.26
N VAL A 718 -14.19 -29.07 1.50
CA VAL A 718 -14.22 -27.65 1.06
C VAL A 718 -14.39 -26.73 2.26
N GLU A 719 -15.32 -27.05 3.18
CA GLU A 719 -15.50 -26.29 4.41
C GLU A 719 -14.23 -26.33 5.27
N LEU A 720 -13.57 -27.49 5.36
CA LEU A 720 -12.27 -27.61 6.04
C LEU A 720 -11.19 -26.73 5.40
N SER A 721 -11.13 -26.65 4.06
CA SER A 721 -10.19 -25.79 3.33
C SER A 721 -10.47 -24.30 3.53
N GLN A 722 -11.74 -23.89 3.55
CA GLN A 722 -12.14 -22.48 3.72
C GLN A 722 -11.86 -21.97 5.13
N ASN A 723 -11.84 -22.88 6.10
CA ASN A 723 -11.66 -22.58 7.52
C ASN A 723 -10.22 -22.82 8.02
N MET A 724 -9.27 -23.08 7.12
CA MET A 724 -7.84 -23.21 7.45
C MET A 724 -7.05 -22.00 6.99
N ASP A 725 -6.43 -21.32 7.95
CA ASP A 725 -5.43 -20.28 7.74
C ASP A 725 -4.17 -20.63 8.55
N THR A 726 -3.03 -20.10 8.14
CA THR A 726 -1.74 -20.12 8.85
C THR A 726 -1.84 -19.69 10.33
N ILE A 727 -2.87 -18.92 10.70
CA ILE A 727 -3.06 -18.38 12.05
C ILE A 727 -4.37 -18.89 12.69
N GLU A 728 -5.27 -19.53 11.96
CA GLU A 728 -6.62 -19.90 12.45
C GLU A 728 -7.05 -21.30 11.99
N PHE A 729 -7.68 -22.05 12.90
CA PHE A 729 -8.40 -23.29 12.58
C PHE A 729 -9.86 -23.16 12.99
N PHE A 730 -10.74 -22.97 11.99
CA PHE A 730 -12.11 -22.49 12.15
C PHE A 730 -12.18 -21.12 12.82
N GLU A 731 -12.51 -21.06 14.10
CA GLU A 731 -12.64 -19.80 14.87
C GLU A 731 -11.52 -19.62 15.90
N ASN A 732 -10.63 -20.62 16.05
CA ASN A 732 -9.60 -20.62 17.07
C ASN A 732 -8.27 -20.10 16.50
N LYS A 733 -7.81 -18.96 17.02
CA LYS A 733 -6.48 -18.40 16.75
C LYS A 733 -5.40 -19.30 17.34
N ILE A 734 -4.51 -19.76 16.47
CA ILE A 734 -3.36 -20.60 16.81
C ILE A 734 -2.20 -19.68 17.17
N ALA A 735 -1.74 -19.77 18.42
CA ALA A 735 -0.57 -19.04 18.87
C ALA A 735 0.72 -19.79 18.52
N ASN A 736 1.87 -19.09 18.49
CA ASN A 736 3.18 -19.73 18.28
C ASN A 736 3.45 -20.91 19.23
N THR A 737 2.92 -20.86 20.45
CA THR A 737 3.06 -21.91 21.47
C THR A 737 2.24 -23.17 21.17
N GLU A 738 1.26 -23.08 20.28
CA GLU A 738 0.36 -24.18 19.87
C GLU A 738 0.79 -24.82 18.55
N HIS A 739 1.81 -24.26 17.91
CA HIS A 739 2.32 -24.69 16.61
C HIS A 739 2.64 -26.19 16.53
N SER A 740 3.24 -26.77 17.58
CA SER A 740 3.53 -28.21 17.60
C SER A 740 2.26 -29.07 17.63
N ILE A 741 1.24 -28.64 18.40
CA ILE A 741 -0.05 -29.33 18.47
C ILE A 741 -0.78 -29.19 17.14
N TYR A 742 -0.77 -27.98 16.58
CA TYR A 742 -1.41 -27.69 15.31
C TYR A 742 -0.79 -28.46 14.14
N ILE A 743 0.54 -28.50 14.02
CA ILE A 743 1.23 -29.35 13.04
C ILE A 743 0.80 -30.81 13.20
N SER A 744 0.75 -31.32 14.44
CA SER A 744 0.35 -32.71 14.69
C SER A 744 -1.12 -32.95 14.31
N ILE A 745 -2.01 -31.98 14.53
CA ILE A 745 -3.41 -32.03 14.10
C ILE A 745 -3.52 -32.05 12.58
N LEU A 746 -2.80 -31.17 11.88
CA LEU A 746 -2.79 -31.15 10.41
C LEU A 746 -2.29 -32.48 9.85
N LYS A 747 -1.24 -33.02 10.47
CA LYS A 747 -0.71 -34.33 10.09
C LYS A 747 -1.73 -35.45 10.29
N TYR A 748 -2.44 -35.40 11.41
CA TYR A 748 -3.45 -36.39 11.75
C TYR A 748 -4.70 -36.31 10.87
N LEU A 749 -5.14 -35.08 10.52
CA LEU A 749 -6.22 -34.82 9.57
C LEU A 749 -5.86 -35.27 8.15
N TYR A 750 -4.58 -35.13 7.75
CA TYR A 750 -4.11 -35.59 6.45
C TYR A 750 -4.03 -37.11 6.37
N THR A 751 -3.70 -37.81 7.46
CA THR A 751 -3.40 -39.26 7.47
C THR A 751 -4.42 -40.15 6.73
N PRO A 752 -5.75 -39.98 6.88
CA PRO A 752 -6.72 -40.81 6.19
C PRO A 752 -7.05 -40.36 4.74
N LEU A 753 -6.55 -39.21 4.30
CA LEU A 753 -6.88 -38.59 3.01
C LEU A 753 -6.01 -38.92 1.78
N PRO A 754 -4.79 -39.51 1.85
CA PRO A 754 -3.93 -39.62 0.67
C PRO A 754 -4.58 -40.41 -0.48
N GLU A 755 -5.18 -41.55 -0.17
CA GLU A 755 -5.81 -42.40 -1.20
C GLU A 755 -6.98 -41.70 -1.89
N ILE A 756 -7.73 -40.87 -1.17
CA ILE A 756 -8.81 -40.05 -1.74
C ILE A 756 -8.23 -38.98 -2.66
N PHE A 757 -7.16 -38.29 -2.25
CA PHE A 757 -6.51 -37.29 -3.09
C PHE A 757 -5.88 -37.89 -4.34
N ASP A 758 -5.28 -39.07 -4.25
CA ASP A 758 -4.70 -39.79 -5.39
C ASP A 758 -5.77 -40.18 -6.41
N ILE A 759 -6.90 -40.74 -5.94
CA ILE A 759 -8.04 -41.09 -6.81
C ILE A 759 -8.65 -39.81 -7.42
N THR A 760 -8.79 -38.74 -6.64
CA THR A 760 -9.33 -37.45 -7.09
C THR A 760 -8.45 -36.82 -8.17
N SER A 761 -7.12 -36.85 -7.98
CA SER A 761 -6.15 -36.37 -8.97
C SER A 761 -6.27 -37.17 -10.26
N LEU A 762 -6.30 -38.51 -10.16
CA LEU A 762 -6.44 -39.39 -11.33
C LEU A 762 -7.70 -39.07 -12.14
N ILE A 763 -8.84 -38.86 -11.47
CA ILE A 763 -10.10 -38.50 -12.14
C ILE A 763 -10.00 -37.12 -12.82
N LEU A 764 -9.41 -36.13 -12.15
CA LEU A 764 -9.23 -34.78 -12.70
C LEU A 764 -8.23 -34.75 -13.87
N ASP A 765 -7.18 -35.57 -13.83
CA ASP A 765 -6.19 -35.70 -14.89
C ASP A 765 -6.81 -36.41 -16.10
N GLU A 766 -7.48 -37.56 -15.91
CA GLU A 766 -8.14 -38.29 -17.00
C GLU A 766 -9.24 -37.46 -17.70
N GLN A 767 -9.90 -36.59 -16.94
CA GLN A 767 -10.80 -35.56 -17.45
C GLN A 767 -10.12 -34.59 -18.41
N GLU A 768 -9.00 -34.01 -17.99
CA GLU A 768 -8.24 -33.04 -18.79
C GLU A 768 -7.70 -33.70 -20.07
N TYR A 769 -7.22 -34.94 -19.96
CA TYR A 769 -6.64 -35.68 -21.08
C TYR A 769 -7.69 -36.24 -22.06
N GLN A 770 -8.82 -36.78 -21.59
CA GLN A 770 -9.75 -37.53 -22.45
C GLN A 770 -11.09 -36.83 -22.71
N ARG A 771 -11.46 -35.77 -21.97
CA ARG A 771 -12.80 -35.13 -22.00
C ARG A 771 -13.99 -36.09 -21.85
N LYS A 772 -13.76 -37.34 -21.40
CA LYS A 772 -14.76 -38.42 -21.41
C LYS A 772 -15.60 -38.51 -20.15
N ILE A 773 -15.09 -38.12 -18.98
CA ILE A 773 -15.80 -38.28 -17.70
C ILE A 773 -16.88 -37.17 -17.52
N MET A 774 -17.59 -36.77 -18.57
CA MET A 774 -18.50 -35.61 -18.54
C MET A 774 -19.67 -35.74 -17.56
N LYS A 775 -19.94 -36.92 -16.99
CA LYS A 775 -21.13 -37.19 -16.17
C LYS A 775 -20.81 -38.14 -15.02
N LEU A 776 -20.42 -37.57 -13.88
CA LEU A 776 -20.09 -38.31 -12.65
C LEU A 776 -21.26 -39.15 -12.14
N ASP A 777 -22.48 -38.66 -12.39
CA ASP A 777 -23.77 -39.31 -12.15
C ASP A 777 -23.97 -40.62 -12.92
N ALA A 778 -23.33 -40.79 -14.09
CA ALA A 778 -23.46 -42.00 -14.89
C ALA A 778 -22.67 -43.19 -14.31
N TYR A 779 -21.53 -42.90 -13.67
CA TYR A 779 -20.57 -43.90 -13.17
C TYR A 779 -20.78 -44.28 -11.70
N LEU A 780 -21.83 -43.77 -11.05
CA LEU A 780 -22.24 -44.10 -9.68
C LEU A 780 -23.53 -44.95 -9.61
N SER A 781 -24.05 -45.40 -10.76
CA SER A 781 -25.23 -46.25 -10.86
C SER A 781 -24.86 -47.73 -10.63
N ASN A 782 -25.44 -48.33 -9.60
CA ASN A 782 -25.28 -49.76 -9.30
C ASN A 782 -25.89 -50.63 -10.41
N GLN A 783 -27.05 -50.22 -10.95
CA GLN A 783 -27.74 -50.99 -11.98
C GLN A 783 -26.95 -51.04 -13.29
N LYS A 784 -26.36 -49.92 -13.70
CA LYS A 784 -25.53 -49.87 -14.91
C LYS A 784 -24.23 -50.66 -14.75
N LEU A 785 -23.63 -50.68 -13.56
CA LEU A 785 -22.46 -51.49 -13.27
C LEU A 785 -22.75 -52.99 -13.41
N GLU A 786 -23.87 -53.46 -12.84
CA GLU A 786 -24.30 -54.85 -12.97
C GLU A 786 -24.58 -55.23 -14.42
N GLN A 787 -25.23 -54.33 -15.18
CA GLN A 787 -25.48 -54.51 -16.60
C GLN A 787 -24.18 -54.63 -17.40
N LEU A 788 -23.21 -53.74 -17.18
CA LEU A 788 -21.91 -53.76 -17.85
C LEU A 788 -21.12 -55.05 -17.54
N GLN A 789 -21.16 -55.52 -16.29
CA GLN A 789 -20.52 -56.78 -15.89
C GLN A 789 -21.15 -58.01 -16.54
N LEU A 790 -22.48 -58.01 -16.72
CA LEU A 790 -23.20 -59.04 -17.46
C LEU A 790 -22.83 -59.03 -18.95
N GLU A 791 -22.80 -57.85 -19.57
CA GLU A 791 -22.41 -57.67 -20.98
C GLU A 791 -20.98 -58.14 -21.24
N ILE A 792 -20.04 -57.85 -20.34
CA ILE A 792 -18.65 -58.34 -20.40
C ILE A 792 -18.63 -59.88 -20.32
N LYS A 793 -19.32 -60.49 -19.35
CA LYS A 793 -19.36 -61.96 -19.19
C LYS A 793 -19.98 -62.65 -20.41
N GLU A 794 -21.05 -62.10 -20.98
CA GLU A 794 -21.67 -62.62 -22.19
C GLU A 794 -20.75 -62.49 -23.41
N THR A 795 -20.03 -61.38 -23.53
CA THR A 795 -19.08 -61.14 -24.63
C THR A 795 -17.88 -62.07 -24.54
N GLU A 796 -17.34 -62.32 -23.34
CA GLU A 796 -16.27 -63.30 -23.11
C GLU A 796 -16.72 -64.72 -23.43
N LYS A 797 -17.97 -65.08 -23.07
CA LYS A 797 -18.55 -66.38 -23.40
C LYS A 797 -18.72 -66.55 -24.91
N LYS A 798 -19.23 -65.53 -25.61
CA LYS A 798 -19.35 -65.53 -27.08
C LYS A 798 -17.99 -65.65 -27.78
N ILE A 799 -16.95 -64.95 -27.30
CA ILE A 799 -15.59 -65.08 -27.85
C ILE A 799 -15.10 -66.52 -27.71
N LYS A 800 -15.23 -67.15 -26.53
CA LYS A 800 -14.85 -68.55 -26.32
C LYS A 800 -15.64 -69.54 -27.18
N GLU A 801 -16.93 -69.28 -27.41
CA GLU A 801 -17.76 -70.07 -28.30
C GLU A 801 -17.27 -69.95 -29.75
N TYR A 802 -16.96 -68.76 -30.25
CA TYR A 802 -16.43 -68.56 -31.61
C TYR A 802 -14.99 -69.07 -31.80
N GLU A 803 -14.15 -69.03 -30.77
CA GLU A 803 -12.80 -69.62 -30.78
C GLU A 803 -12.84 -71.16 -30.95
N SER A 804 -13.98 -71.79 -30.64
CA SER A 804 -14.17 -73.25 -30.85
C SER A 804 -14.59 -73.66 -32.26
N PHE A 805 -14.87 -72.69 -33.16
CA PHE A 805 -15.23 -72.93 -34.56
C PHE A 805 -14.04 -72.56 -35.49
N GLU A 806 -13.49 -73.53 -36.22
CA GLU A 806 -12.40 -73.35 -37.19
C GLU A 806 -12.89 -72.73 -38.52
N ASP A 807 -13.45 -71.52 -38.50
CA ASP A 807 -14.00 -70.87 -39.69
C ASP A 807 -13.51 -69.41 -39.86
N PHE A 808 -13.22 -68.99 -41.11
CA PHE A 808 -12.60 -67.69 -41.40
C PHE A 808 -13.51 -66.50 -40.99
N ASP A 809 -14.83 -66.70 -41.06
CA ASP A 809 -15.86 -65.72 -40.67
C ASP A 809 -15.96 -65.53 -39.14
N ALA A 810 -15.43 -66.49 -38.36
CA ALA A 810 -15.33 -66.38 -36.90
C ALA A 810 -14.22 -65.42 -36.47
N SER A 811 -13.10 -65.32 -37.21
CA SER A 811 -11.97 -64.44 -36.86
C SER A 811 -12.32 -62.95 -36.87
N GLN A 812 -13.14 -62.51 -37.83
CA GLN A 812 -13.54 -61.11 -37.94
C GLN A 812 -14.59 -60.72 -36.88
N LYS A 813 -15.49 -61.67 -36.52
CA LYS A 813 -16.44 -61.54 -35.41
C LYS A 813 -15.72 -61.51 -34.06
N ILE A 814 -14.72 -62.38 -33.85
CA ILE A 814 -13.86 -62.36 -32.66
C ILE A 814 -13.17 -61.00 -32.54
N THR A 815 -12.54 -60.51 -33.59
CA THR A 815 -11.83 -59.21 -33.55
C THR A 815 -12.74 -58.04 -33.15
N ASN A 816 -13.98 -58.01 -33.65
CA ASN A 816 -14.97 -57.00 -33.28
C ASN A 816 -15.45 -57.18 -31.82
N LEU A 817 -15.73 -58.41 -31.40
CA LEU A 817 -16.09 -58.72 -30.01
C LEU A 817 -14.95 -58.37 -29.04
N THR A 818 -13.69 -58.60 -29.40
CA THR A 818 -12.53 -58.20 -28.59
C THR A 818 -12.41 -56.67 -28.50
N LYS A 819 -12.74 -55.93 -29.56
CA LYS A 819 -12.80 -54.46 -29.52
C LYS A 819 -13.91 -53.95 -28.59
N PHE A 820 -15.11 -54.54 -28.65
CA PHE A 820 -16.21 -54.20 -27.72
C PHE A 820 -15.84 -54.58 -26.28
N LEU A 821 -15.31 -55.78 -26.07
CA LEU A 821 -14.83 -56.23 -24.77
C LEU A 821 -13.76 -55.28 -24.20
N ASN A 822 -12.81 -54.83 -25.01
CA ASN A 822 -11.79 -53.87 -24.58
C ASN A 822 -12.37 -52.50 -24.27
N ARG A 823 -13.41 -52.06 -25.01
CA ARG A 823 -14.13 -50.82 -24.72
C ARG A 823 -14.88 -50.93 -23.38
N ASP A 824 -15.65 -51.98 -23.20
CA ASP A 824 -16.49 -52.18 -22.03
C ASP A 824 -15.63 -52.47 -20.77
N LYS A 825 -14.51 -53.20 -20.91
CA LYS A 825 -13.50 -53.35 -19.84
C LYS A 825 -12.80 -52.03 -19.49
N ASN A 826 -12.58 -51.14 -20.45
CA ASN A 826 -12.06 -49.80 -20.16
C ASN A 826 -13.12 -48.93 -19.48
N GLU A 827 -14.40 -49.10 -19.82
CA GLU A 827 -15.50 -48.40 -19.17
C GLU A 827 -15.69 -48.87 -17.72
N LEU A 828 -15.53 -50.18 -17.46
CA LEU A 828 -15.54 -50.78 -16.13
C LEU A 828 -14.49 -50.15 -15.20
N LYS A 829 -13.30 -49.81 -15.70
CA LYS A 829 -12.24 -49.17 -14.89
C LYS A 829 -12.70 -47.83 -14.30
N TYR A 830 -13.53 -47.07 -15.02
CA TYR A 830 -14.07 -45.82 -14.48
C TYR A 830 -15.07 -46.10 -13.37
N TYR A 831 -15.98 -47.05 -13.54
CA TYR A 831 -16.87 -47.50 -12.46
C TYR A 831 -16.07 -47.97 -11.23
N ASP A 832 -15.05 -48.81 -11.42
CA ASP A 832 -14.20 -49.29 -10.33
C ASP A 832 -13.51 -48.14 -9.59
N THR A 833 -13.00 -47.15 -10.32
CA THR A 833 -12.36 -45.95 -9.75
C THR A 833 -13.34 -45.10 -8.95
N MET A 834 -14.57 -44.91 -9.45
CA MET A 834 -15.59 -44.12 -8.77
C MET A 834 -16.18 -44.81 -7.55
N PHE A 835 -16.42 -46.11 -7.62
CA PHE A 835 -16.85 -46.89 -6.47
C PHE A 835 -15.73 -47.07 -5.45
N LYS A 836 -14.46 -47.06 -5.88
CA LYS A 836 -13.31 -46.97 -4.98
C LYS A 836 -13.29 -45.62 -4.24
N LEU A 837 -13.50 -44.50 -4.94
CA LEU A 837 -13.62 -43.18 -4.32
C LEU A 837 -14.77 -43.13 -3.31
N LEU A 838 -15.95 -43.66 -3.68
CA LEU A 838 -17.11 -43.73 -2.79
C LEU A 838 -16.79 -44.53 -1.53
N ARG A 839 -16.26 -45.75 -1.67
CA ARG A 839 -15.94 -46.62 -0.54
C ARG A 839 -14.89 -46.01 0.39
N GLU A 840 -13.83 -45.46 -0.17
CA GLU A 840 -12.79 -44.80 0.64
C GLU A 840 -13.34 -43.52 1.30
N SER A 841 -14.17 -42.74 0.60
CA SER A 841 -14.81 -41.55 1.19
C SER A 841 -15.75 -41.91 2.36
N GLU A 842 -16.54 -42.97 2.25
CA GLU A 842 -17.44 -43.41 3.33
C GLU A 842 -16.66 -43.95 4.53
N LYS A 843 -15.64 -44.76 4.28
CA LYS A 843 -14.75 -45.29 5.31
C LYS A 843 -13.99 -44.19 6.06
N VAL A 844 -13.58 -43.15 5.34
CA VAL A 844 -12.77 -42.05 5.89
C VAL A 844 -13.64 -40.96 6.51
N SER A 845 -14.90 -40.79 6.09
CA SER A 845 -15.81 -39.75 6.58
C SER A 845 -15.96 -39.76 8.11
N ASP A 846 -16.32 -40.91 8.69
CA ASP A 846 -16.55 -41.02 10.13
C ASP A 846 -15.24 -40.85 10.93
N ILE A 847 -14.13 -41.33 10.36
CA ILE A 847 -12.79 -41.19 10.94
C ILE A 847 -12.38 -39.71 10.96
N LEU A 848 -12.60 -38.99 9.86
CA LEU A 848 -12.28 -37.56 9.75
C LEU A 848 -13.13 -36.70 10.66
N ASP A 849 -14.44 -36.97 10.76
CA ASP A 849 -15.30 -36.20 11.66
C ASP A 849 -14.88 -36.43 13.11
N SER A 850 -14.62 -37.68 13.51
CA SER A 850 -14.10 -38.00 14.86
C SER A 850 -12.76 -37.29 15.14
N ILE A 851 -11.80 -37.35 14.20
CA ILE A 851 -10.52 -36.61 14.31
C ILE A 851 -10.75 -35.10 14.39
N LEU A 852 -11.70 -34.56 13.63
CA LEU A 852 -12.02 -33.14 13.65
C LEU A 852 -12.63 -32.69 14.97
N GLN A 853 -13.60 -33.46 15.51
CA GLN A 853 -14.20 -33.17 16.81
C GLN A 853 -13.15 -33.26 17.92
N PHE A 854 -12.27 -34.26 17.88
CA PHE A 854 -11.11 -34.35 18.76
C PHE A 854 -10.20 -33.12 18.64
N SER A 855 -9.84 -32.73 17.41
CA SER A 855 -8.97 -31.58 17.14
C SER A 855 -9.57 -30.27 17.66
N LYS A 856 -10.88 -30.08 17.47
CA LYS A 856 -11.63 -28.94 18.01
C LYS A 856 -11.65 -28.95 19.54
N LYS A 857 -11.88 -30.10 20.17
CA LYS A 857 -11.82 -30.26 21.64
C LYS A 857 -10.42 -29.95 22.18
N LEU A 858 -9.37 -30.47 21.55
CA LEU A 858 -7.98 -30.26 21.97
C LEU A 858 -7.56 -28.80 21.81
N LEU A 859 -7.87 -28.15 20.69
CA LEU A 859 -7.57 -26.73 20.48
C LEU A 859 -8.38 -25.82 21.41
N LYS A 860 -9.65 -26.17 21.69
CA LYS A 860 -10.47 -25.43 22.67
C LYS A 860 -9.87 -25.54 24.07
N PHE A 861 -9.44 -26.73 24.47
CA PHE A 861 -8.75 -26.95 25.74
C PHE A 861 -7.42 -26.19 25.81
N SER A 862 -6.61 -26.26 24.75
CA SER A 862 -5.37 -25.48 24.60
C SER A 862 -5.61 -23.98 24.74
N ASN A 863 -6.67 -23.46 24.12
CA ASN A 863 -7.03 -22.06 24.21
C ASN A 863 -7.51 -21.68 25.63
N SER A 864 -8.23 -22.57 26.32
CA SER A 864 -8.58 -22.40 27.74
C SER A 864 -7.33 -22.26 28.61
N LEU A 865 -6.26 -23.04 28.37
CA LEU A 865 -4.99 -22.96 29.11
C LEU A 865 -4.37 -21.56 29.10
N LYS A 866 -4.54 -20.80 28.00
CA LYS A 866 -4.05 -19.41 27.90
C LYS A 866 -4.65 -18.47 28.95
N LYS A 867 -5.86 -18.75 29.46
CA LYS A 867 -6.48 -17.97 30.53
C LYS A 867 -5.65 -17.99 31.81
N VAL A 868 -5.02 -19.14 32.09
CA VAL A 868 -4.05 -19.28 33.17
C VAL A 868 -2.71 -18.69 32.75
N HIS A 869 -2.15 -19.21 31.64
CA HIS A 869 -0.83 -18.79 31.18
C HIS A 869 -0.56 -19.16 29.71
N SER A 870 0.14 -18.28 28.98
CA SER A 870 0.45 -18.44 27.55
C SER A 870 1.45 -19.55 27.21
N SER A 871 2.23 -20.03 28.18
CA SER A 871 3.19 -21.13 27.97
C SER A 871 2.60 -22.52 28.23
N LEU A 872 1.45 -22.61 28.91
CA LEU A 872 0.78 -23.89 29.15
C LEU A 872 0.39 -24.64 27.87
N PRO A 873 -0.02 -23.99 26.77
CA PRO A 873 -0.21 -24.68 25.49
C PRO A 873 1.05 -25.37 24.93
N ALA A 874 2.23 -24.75 25.11
CA ALA A 874 3.50 -25.37 24.70
C ALA A 874 3.86 -26.54 25.63
N ALA A 875 3.69 -26.35 26.95
CA ALA A 875 3.88 -27.42 27.92
C ALA A 875 2.90 -28.59 27.68
N LEU A 876 1.67 -28.31 27.24
CA LEU A 876 0.71 -29.34 26.85
C LEU A 876 1.25 -30.17 25.69
N ALA A 877 1.87 -29.55 24.68
CA ALA A 877 2.47 -30.23 23.54
C ALA A 877 3.54 -31.24 23.96
N GLU A 878 4.40 -30.86 24.90
CA GLU A 878 5.46 -31.72 25.45
C GLU A 878 4.92 -32.82 26.37
N ASN A 879 3.77 -32.57 27.02
CA ASN A 879 3.15 -33.48 27.97
C ASN A 879 1.90 -34.21 27.43
N LEU A 880 1.66 -34.21 26.11
CA LEU A 880 0.54 -34.94 25.49
C LEU A 880 0.55 -36.43 25.89
N GLY A 881 1.73 -37.00 26.14
CA GLY A 881 1.90 -38.40 26.56
C GLY A 881 1.47 -38.71 27.99
N ASN A 882 1.34 -37.69 28.85
CA ASN A 882 0.99 -37.87 30.25
C ASN A 882 0.07 -36.75 30.76
N LEU A 883 -1.15 -36.70 30.21
CA LEU A 883 -2.17 -35.72 30.59
C LEU A 883 -2.54 -35.74 32.09
N VAL A 884 -2.30 -36.86 32.78
CA VAL A 884 -2.56 -37.01 34.22
C VAL A 884 -1.57 -36.19 35.05
N GLU A 885 -0.31 -36.10 34.60
CA GLU A 885 0.74 -35.34 35.28
C GLU A 885 0.74 -33.86 34.89
N PHE A 886 0.03 -33.48 33.83
CA PHE A 886 -0.07 -32.08 33.39
C PHE A 886 -0.72 -31.15 34.43
N ASP A 887 -1.52 -31.68 35.37
CA ASP A 887 -2.05 -30.95 36.53
C ASP A 887 -0.92 -30.31 37.37
N GLN A 888 0.24 -30.98 37.44
CA GLN A 888 1.43 -30.51 38.17
C GLN A 888 2.12 -29.34 37.46
N GLU A 889 2.12 -29.31 36.13
CA GLU A 889 2.65 -28.18 35.36
C GLU A 889 1.77 -26.93 35.53
N ILE A 890 0.44 -27.12 35.63
CA ILE A 890 -0.47 -26.02 35.97
C ILE A 890 -0.16 -25.49 37.39
N ASP A 891 0.08 -26.36 38.38
CA ASP A 891 0.46 -25.94 39.73
C ASP A 891 1.81 -25.22 39.77
N LYS A 892 2.80 -25.71 39.02
CA LYS A 892 4.12 -25.08 38.89
C LYS A 892 3.98 -23.64 38.40
N ILE A 893 3.18 -23.42 37.35
CA ILE A 893 2.93 -22.09 36.80
C ILE A 893 2.12 -21.21 37.77
N ILE A 894 1.12 -21.75 38.46
CA ILE A 894 0.38 -20.99 39.48
C ILE A 894 1.29 -20.54 40.64
N LYS A 895 2.20 -21.39 41.08
CA LYS A 895 3.18 -21.03 42.13
C LYS A 895 4.11 -19.92 41.66
N GLN A 896 4.61 -19.99 40.43
CA GLN A 896 5.43 -18.92 39.84
C GLN A 896 4.64 -17.61 39.70
N LEU A 897 3.36 -17.68 39.34
CA LEU A 897 2.46 -16.52 39.30
C LEU A 897 2.21 -15.93 40.69
N GLN A 898 2.13 -16.77 41.73
CA GLN A 898 1.98 -16.34 43.12
C GLN A 898 3.22 -15.58 43.63
N GLU A 899 4.41 -16.05 43.30
CA GLU A 899 5.68 -15.38 43.61
C GLU A 899 5.74 -14.01 42.91
N LYS A 900 5.33 -13.94 41.64
CA LYS A 900 5.25 -12.68 40.87
C LYS A 900 4.18 -11.72 41.42
N SER A 901 3.06 -12.25 41.90
CA SER A 901 2.03 -11.46 42.60
C SER A 901 2.56 -10.86 43.90
N SER A 902 3.30 -11.66 44.67
CA SER A 902 3.93 -11.22 45.92
C SER A 902 5.00 -10.14 45.70
N SER A 903 5.67 -10.14 44.55
CA SER A 903 6.65 -9.11 44.14
C SER A 903 6.03 -7.84 43.52
N GLY A 904 4.69 -7.74 43.45
CA GLY A 904 4.00 -6.60 42.85
C GLY A 904 3.99 -6.57 41.32
N ILE A 905 4.56 -7.58 40.65
CA ILE A 905 4.63 -7.68 39.18
C ILE A 905 3.28 -8.12 38.59
N LEU A 906 2.49 -8.90 39.32
CA LEU A 906 1.14 -9.34 38.96
C LEU A 906 0.17 -8.76 39.99
N SER A 907 -0.96 -8.18 39.55
CA SER A 907 -1.91 -7.65 40.53
C SER A 907 -2.58 -8.79 41.32
N PRO A 908 -2.94 -8.61 42.60
CA PRO A 908 -3.64 -9.62 43.38
C PRO A 908 -4.98 -10.05 42.75
N PHE A 909 -5.64 -9.14 42.04
CA PHE A 909 -6.89 -9.42 41.32
C PHE A 909 -6.63 -10.33 40.10
N GLU A 910 -5.66 -9.97 39.25
CA GLU A 910 -5.26 -10.76 38.08
C GLU A 910 -4.74 -12.15 38.47
N PHE A 911 -4.06 -12.26 39.62
CA PHE A 911 -3.67 -13.56 40.18
C PHE A 911 -4.87 -14.41 40.59
N ARG A 912 -5.90 -13.83 41.22
CA ARG A 912 -7.12 -14.56 41.60
C ARG A 912 -7.86 -15.07 40.35
N GLU A 913 -8.04 -14.24 39.33
CA GLU A 913 -8.67 -14.67 38.08
C GLU A 913 -7.91 -15.84 37.41
N LYS A 914 -6.58 -15.78 37.38
CA LYS A 914 -5.74 -16.85 36.84
C LYS A 914 -5.81 -18.13 37.67
N LYS A 915 -5.90 -18.01 39.00
CA LYS A 915 -6.05 -19.14 39.91
C LYS A 915 -7.42 -19.81 39.76
N ASP A 916 -8.49 -19.03 39.69
CA ASP A 916 -9.85 -19.54 39.48
C ASP A 916 -9.97 -20.22 38.11
N ALA A 917 -9.36 -19.64 37.07
CA ALA A 917 -9.25 -20.26 35.76
C ALA A 917 -8.48 -21.60 35.83
N ALA A 918 -7.40 -21.69 36.60
CA ALA A 918 -6.65 -22.94 36.76
C ALA A 918 -7.49 -24.03 37.43
N GLU A 919 -8.27 -23.71 38.47
CA GLU A 919 -9.15 -24.70 39.10
C GLU A 919 -10.22 -25.25 38.15
N LEU A 920 -10.78 -24.39 37.29
CA LEU A 920 -11.73 -24.81 36.25
C LEU A 920 -11.06 -25.70 35.20
N ILE A 921 -9.88 -25.32 34.73
CA ILE A 921 -9.14 -26.08 33.71
C ILE A 921 -8.67 -27.42 34.24
N LYS A 922 -8.28 -27.52 35.52
CA LYS A 922 -7.94 -28.81 36.14
C LYS A 922 -9.13 -29.77 36.19
N LYS A 923 -10.35 -29.25 36.40
CA LYS A 923 -11.58 -30.05 36.30
C LYS A 923 -11.84 -30.50 34.86
N GLU A 924 -11.63 -29.62 33.88
CA GLU A 924 -11.73 -29.93 32.46
C GLU A 924 -10.69 -30.98 32.02
N LEU A 925 -9.43 -30.85 32.46
CA LEU A 925 -8.35 -31.81 32.24
C LEU A 925 -8.71 -33.19 32.80
N LYS A 926 -9.25 -33.25 34.03
CA LYS A 926 -9.72 -34.51 34.63
C LYS A 926 -10.84 -35.14 33.80
N SER A 927 -11.81 -34.33 33.36
CA SER A 927 -12.88 -34.81 32.47
C SER A 927 -12.34 -35.38 31.15
N LEU A 928 -11.37 -34.70 30.52
CA LEU A 928 -10.76 -35.15 29.26
C LEU A 928 -9.88 -36.39 29.45
N SER A 929 -9.19 -36.51 30.59
CA SER A 929 -8.37 -37.70 30.92
C SER A 929 -9.19 -38.96 31.20
N LEU A 930 -10.45 -38.80 31.60
CA LEU A 930 -11.41 -39.89 31.81
C LEU A 930 -12.15 -40.27 30.52
N ASP A 931 -12.10 -39.43 29.49
CA ASP A 931 -12.65 -39.72 28.16
C ASP A 931 -11.70 -40.69 27.42
N SER A 932 -12.14 -41.94 27.30
CA SER A 932 -11.37 -43.01 26.67
C SER A 932 -11.13 -42.77 25.19
N GLU A 933 -12.09 -42.16 24.48
CA GLU A 933 -11.98 -41.82 23.06
C GLU A 933 -10.95 -40.70 22.87
N PHE A 934 -11.04 -39.64 23.68
CA PHE A 934 -10.08 -38.54 23.66
C PHE A 934 -8.64 -39.03 23.91
N THR A 935 -8.46 -39.92 24.88
CA THR A 935 -7.14 -40.49 25.23
C THR A 935 -6.57 -41.36 24.11
N ILE A 936 -7.42 -42.08 23.37
CA ILE A 936 -7.00 -42.87 22.19
C ILE A 936 -6.50 -41.93 21.09
N HIS A 937 -7.22 -40.86 20.79
CA HIS A 937 -6.82 -39.89 19.78
C HIS A 937 -5.51 -39.16 20.15
N ILE A 938 -5.29 -38.85 21.43
CA ILE A 938 -4.01 -38.28 21.91
C ILE A 938 -2.84 -39.22 21.61
N LYS A 939 -2.98 -40.51 21.90
CA LYS A 939 -1.94 -41.52 21.59
C LYS A 939 -1.67 -41.61 20.09
N MET A 940 -2.70 -41.49 19.26
CA MET A 940 -2.54 -41.49 17.80
C MET A 940 -1.89 -40.20 17.29
N LEU A 941 -2.29 -39.04 17.82
CA LEU A 941 -1.72 -37.74 17.51
C LEU A 941 -0.21 -37.70 17.78
N MET A 942 0.23 -38.26 18.91
CA MET A 942 1.65 -38.36 19.25
C MET A 942 2.46 -39.19 18.25
N LYS A 943 1.92 -40.33 17.78
CA LYS A 943 2.57 -41.15 16.76
C LYS A 943 2.76 -40.39 15.44
N MET A 944 1.89 -39.43 15.14
CA MET A 944 1.97 -38.62 13.91
C MET A 944 3.00 -37.49 13.99
N SER A 945 3.42 -37.08 15.19
CA SER A 945 4.46 -36.05 15.35
C SER A 945 5.80 -36.47 14.71
N GLU A 946 6.08 -37.78 14.65
CA GLU A 946 7.30 -38.39 14.09
C GLU A 946 7.26 -38.63 12.56
N VAL A 947 6.09 -38.52 11.92
CA VAL A 947 5.92 -38.82 10.49
C VAL A 947 6.14 -37.55 9.64
N SER A 948 7.00 -37.61 8.62
CA SER A 948 7.17 -36.53 7.63
C SER A 948 6.09 -36.63 6.55
N ILE A 949 5.28 -35.60 6.38
CA ILE A 949 4.07 -35.66 5.51
C ILE A 949 4.29 -35.08 4.10
N PHE A 950 5.46 -34.55 3.80
CA PHE A 950 5.74 -33.97 2.48
C PHE A 950 7.10 -34.47 1.96
N GLN A 951 7.04 -35.44 1.05
CA GLN A 951 8.05 -35.67 0.00
C GLN A 951 7.41 -35.37 -1.35
#